data_AF-A0A537IPF9-F1
#
_entry.id   AF-A0A537IPF9-F1
#
_cell.length_a   1.000
_cell.length_b   1.000
_cell.length_c   1.000
_cell.angle_alpha   90.00
_cell.angle_beta   90.00
_cell.angle_gamma   90.00
#
_symmetry.space_group_name_H-M   'P 1'
#
loop_
_entity.id
_entity.type
_entity.pdbx_description
1 polymer ?
#
loop_
_entity_poly.entity_id
_entity_poly.type
_entity_poly.pdbx_seq_one_letter_code
_entity_poly.pdbx_strand_id
1 'polypeptide(L)'
;MGTHALLFNNSASDNTALGYSALYSNSASQNTAVGSNALLYNSTGNANTAVGLSALERNTTGNSNTAVGVMAGLQLTTGFVNTAVGSTALYSQKTGQRNTAVGIGALYADTSVGFNTAIGAYSLVSNTWGNANTAVGSSSLYSNTTGQGNTVVGNQAMFANTTGLYNTAIGISALQNNVTGSYNTANGTSTMGLNTSGSFNLASGYGALNHNSTGVHNTATGSNTLNFNQSGNGNTASGSFALYNNTSGYSNVAIGMYALTSNVDRSNLVAVGDSALFNNGIGGTSGNQTAAFNTAVGSKSLFSNTLGYENTATGHTTLYSNTTGIYNTAFGRSALYSNTTGQSNTSVGYGTLYSNTTGQYNVGVGGSSLFFNTNGIGNTATGTASLSYNSTGAYNAAFGYSALNKNTTGYSNVAIGNNALYNNTSLSNLVAIGDSALYNNGVGATSTQGILNTAVGSKALYSNNTGSYNSALGSQALFYNTTGFDNTALGSQALFNNTTGYRNTAVGSQVLTANATGYFNTAVGSQVLLNNSTGSGNTALGIGVLAYNTIGNSNIAIGSNGLYWNVTGNNNTAIGVFALENNINGSGNTGIGYSATVSSGNLTNATAIGALAYADCSNCMVLGSVNGVNGATSGVKVGIGTTTPQAELQVTGYTMLGSSSPKIQIKKLTGVTSATQGGSVAFVHGLNPSKIISVDVLVEWSANSFLHAAYRFNPGYEFDFFTDASTITIANVGSNSINILSRPFKVLITYEE
;
A
#
# COMPACT_ATOMS: atom_id res chain seq x y z
N MET A 1 -22.37 -67.99 -72.62
CA MET A 1 -21.92 -67.74 -74.02
C MET A 1 -20.40 -67.55 -74.02
N GLY A 2 -19.65 -68.40 -74.72
CA GLY A 2 -18.18 -68.40 -74.71
C GLY A 2 -17.61 -69.80 -74.50
N THR A 3 -16.44 -70.09 -75.08
CA THR A 3 -15.81 -71.43 -75.01
C THR A 3 -15.39 -71.75 -73.57
N HIS A 4 -15.69 -72.97 -73.10
CA HIS A 4 -15.45 -73.44 -71.72
C HIS A 4 -16.21 -72.70 -70.59
N ALA A 5 -17.21 -71.87 -70.92
CA ALA A 5 -18.07 -71.28 -69.90
C ALA A 5 -18.97 -72.34 -69.24
N LEU A 6 -19.05 -72.36 -67.91
CA LEU A 6 -19.83 -73.33 -67.11
C LEU A 6 -19.46 -74.82 -67.34
N LEU A 7 -18.26 -75.13 -67.85
CA LEU A 7 -17.93 -76.48 -68.30
C LEU A 7 -17.96 -77.53 -67.17
N PHE A 8 -17.52 -77.18 -65.96
CA PHE A 8 -17.58 -78.03 -64.77
C PHE A 8 -18.51 -77.42 -63.71
N ASN A 9 -19.69 -76.95 -64.13
CA ASN A 9 -20.72 -76.44 -63.23
C ASN A 9 -21.56 -77.58 -62.63
N ASN A 10 -21.14 -78.13 -61.49
CA ASN A 10 -21.77 -79.30 -60.87
C ASN A 10 -22.69 -78.87 -59.72
N SER A 11 -24.01 -79.10 -59.85
CA SER A 11 -25.08 -78.87 -58.84
C SER A 11 -25.53 -77.43 -58.53
N ALA A 12 -25.07 -76.42 -59.26
CA ALA A 12 -25.42 -75.01 -58.99
C ALA A 12 -26.50 -74.43 -59.93
N SER A 13 -27.34 -73.54 -59.39
CA SER A 13 -28.41 -72.82 -60.10
C SER A 13 -28.15 -71.31 -60.22
N ASP A 14 -28.90 -70.64 -61.09
CA ASP A 14 -28.98 -69.16 -61.17
C ASP A 14 -27.65 -68.44 -61.49
N ASN A 15 -26.80 -69.06 -62.30
CA ASN A 15 -25.51 -68.50 -62.72
C ASN A 15 -25.57 -67.90 -64.13
N THR A 16 -24.91 -66.76 -64.34
CA THR A 16 -24.72 -66.11 -65.65
C THR A 16 -23.24 -66.15 -66.03
N ALA A 17 -22.89 -66.76 -67.17
CA ALA A 17 -21.50 -66.84 -67.66
C ALA A 17 -21.36 -66.37 -69.13
N LEU A 18 -20.54 -65.35 -69.36
CA LEU A 18 -20.27 -64.76 -70.68
C LEU A 18 -18.76 -64.49 -70.85
N GLY A 19 -18.06 -65.27 -71.69
CA GLY A 19 -16.61 -65.14 -71.91
C GLY A 19 -15.88 -66.49 -71.92
N TYR A 20 -14.60 -66.48 -72.31
CA TYR A 20 -13.76 -67.68 -72.32
C TYR A 20 -13.49 -68.16 -70.89
N SER A 21 -13.82 -69.42 -70.57
CA SER A 21 -13.62 -70.04 -69.24
C SER A 21 -14.26 -69.28 -68.07
N ALA A 22 -15.30 -68.48 -68.32
CA ALA A 22 -16.08 -67.84 -67.26
C ALA A 22 -16.83 -68.92 -66.45
N LEU A 23 -16.67 -68.93 -65.12
CA LEU A 23 -17.22 -69.98 -64.24
C LEU A 23 -16.85 -71.41 -64.67
N TYR A 24 -15.59 -71.63 -65.06
CA TYR A 24 -15.13 -72.94 -65.56
C TYR A 24 -15.31 -74.07 -64.53
N SER A 25 -14.91 -73.85 -63.28
CA SER A 25 -14.96 -74.83 -62.20
C SER A 25 -15.85 -74.32 -61.08
N ASN A 26 -17.16 -74.63 -61.13
CA ASN A 26 -18.15 -74.05 -60.24
C ASN A 26 -19.12 -75.07 -59.61
N SER A 27 -19.42 -74.92 -58.32
CA SER A 27 -20.48 -75.67 -57.63
C SER A 27 -21.35 -74.75 -56.76
N ALA A 28 -21.30 -73.43 -57.03
CA ALA A 28 -21.98 -72.40 -56.27
C ALA A 28 -23.02 -71.64 -57.10
N SER A 29 -24.10 -71.19 -56.46
CA SER A 29 -25.26 -70.59 -57.13
C SER A 29 -25.23 -69.05 -57.09
N GLN A 30 -26.06 -68.42 -57.93
CA GLN A 30 -26.30 -66.95 -57.96
C GLN A 30 -25.07 -66.12 -58.39
N ASN A 31 -24.15 -66.67 -59.18
CA ASN A 31 -22.94 -65.99 -59.63
C ASN A 31 -23.10 -65.38 -61.03
N THR A 32 -22.58 -64.16 -61.24
CA THR A 32 -22.49 -63.50 -62.54
C THR A 32 -21.02 -63.36 -62.94
N ALA A 33 -20.59 -63.96 -64.05
CA ALA A 33 -19.24 -63.88 -64.58
C ALA A 33 -19.24 -63.44 -66.05
N VAL A 34 -18.67 -62.26 -66.32
CA VAL A 34 -18.62 -61.65 -67.66
C VAL A 34 -17.18 -61.22 -67.97
N GLY A 35 -16.49 -61.95 -68.83
CA GLY A 35 -15.08 -61.74 -69.18
C GLY A 35 -14.30 -63.05 -69.25
N SER A 36 -13.13 -63.02 -69.89
CA SER A 36 -12.25 -64.20 -69.91
C SER A 36 -11.74 -64.50 -68.50
N ASN A 37 -11.80 -65.76 -68.08
CA ASN A 37 -11.37 -66.25 -66.75
C ASN A 37 -12.06 -65.59 -65.54
N ALA A 38 -13.19 -64.91 -65.75
CA ALA A 38 -13.97 -64.37 -64.63
C ALA A 38 -14.53 -65.53 -63.77
N LEU A 39 -14.26 -65.51 -62.46
CA LEU A 39 -14.63 -66.58 -61.51
C LEU A 39 -14.17 -67.99 -61.94
N LEU A 40 -12.96 -68.13 -62.49
CA LEU A 40 -12.44 -69.39 -63.06
C LEU A 40 -12.45 -70.58 -62.07
N TYR A 41 -12.04 -70.36 -60.81
CA TYR A 41 -11.84 -71.41 -59.80
C TYR A 41 -12.91 -71.47 -58.68
N ASN A 42 -14.09 -70.89 -58.91
CA ASN A 42 -15.11 -70.70 -57.88
C ASN A 42 -15.82 -71.99 -57.43
N SER A 43 -15.27 -72.76 -56.48
CA SER A 43 -15.87 -74.02 -56.03
C SER A 43 -17.22 -73.84 -55.31
N THR A 44 -17.29 -73.13 -54.18
CA THR A 44 -18.50 -73.05 -53.32
C THR A 44 -18.94 -71.61 -53.00
N GLY A 45 -18.29 -70.59 -53.55
CA GLY A 45 -18.62 -69.18 -53.35
C GLY A 45 -19.91 -68.74 -54.06
N ASN A 46 -20.96 -68.44 -53.31
CA ASN A 46 -22.27 -68.01 -53.84
C ASN A 46 -22.36 -66.47 -53.99
N ALA A 47 -23.29 -66.02 -54.84
CA ALA A 47 -23.69 -64.62 -54.96
C ALA A 47 -22.58 -63.64 -55.37
N ASN A 48 -21.58 -64.08 -56.14
CA ASN A 48 -20.50 -63.23 -56.62
C ASN A 48 -20.82 -62.60 -57.99
N THR A 49 -20.39 -61.36 -58.21
CA THR A 49 -20.44 -60.66 -59.51
C THR A 49 -19.02 -60.37 -59.97
N ALA A 50 -18.60 -60.86 -61.13
CA ALA A 50 -17.28 -60.67 -61.71
C ALA A 50 -17.41 -60.20 -63.17
N VAL A 51 -17.01 -58.98 -63.47
CA VAL A 51 -17.11 -58.37 -64.81
C VAL A 51 -15.76 -57.79 -65.22
N GLY A 52 -15.05 -58.45 -66.13
CA GLY A 52 -13.72 -58.07 -66.60
C GLY A 52 -12.80 -59.27 -66.82
N LEU A 53 -11.68 -59.05 -67.51
CA LEU A 53 -10.64 -60.06 -67.68
C LEU A 53 -10.08 -60.47 -66.32
N SER A 54 -10.17 -61.76 -65.98
CA SER A 54 -9.67 -62.35 -64.73
C SER A 54 -10.22 -61.70 -63.45
N ALA A 55 -11.42 -61.12 -63.50
CA ALA A 55 -12.11 -60.64 -62.30
C ALA A 55 -12.46 -61.83 -61.37
N LEU A 56 -12.07 -61.77 -60.10
CA LEU A 56 -12.23 -62.86 -59.11
C LEU A 56 -11.72 -64.24 -59.57
N GLU A 57 -10.67 -64.29 -60.40
CA GLU A 57 -10.18 -65.55 -61.00
C GLU A 57 -9.89 -66.63 -59.94
N ARG A 58 -9.23 -66.27 -58.82
CA ARG A 58 -8.83 -67.21 -57.76
C ARG A 58 -9.86 -67.43 -56.66
N ASN A 59 -11.07 -66.89 -56.78
CA ASN A 59 -12.09 -67.11 -55.76
C ASN A 59 -12.44 -68.60 -55.71
N THR A 60 -12.45 -69.20 -54.53
CA THR A 60 -12.81 -70.61 -54.34
C THR A 60 -14.07 -70.74 -53.49
N THR A 61 -14.07 -70.14 -52.30
CA THR A 61 -15.17 -70.29 -51.31
C THR A 61 -15.76 -68.95 -50.87
N GLY A 62 -15.19 -67.82 -51.31
CA GLY A 62 -15.64 -66.48 -50.95
C GLY A 62 -17.03 -66.17 -51.51
N ASN A 63 -17.92 -65.65 -50.65
CA ASN A 63 -19.31 -65.33 -50.99
C ASN A 63 -19.53 -63.82 -51.14
N SER A 64 -20.53 -63.43 -51.93
CA SER A 64 -21.06 -62.06 -52.01
C SER A 64 -20.02 -60.99 -52.38
N ASN A 65 -19.04 -61.35 -53.20
CA ASN A 65 -18.05 -60.40 -53.72
C ASN A 65 -18.49 -59.80 -55.05
N THR A 66 -18.29 -58.50 -55.24
CA THR A 66 -18.51 -57.77 -56.51
C THR A 66 -17.18 -57.29 -57.04
N ALA A 67 -16.76 -57.73 -58.22
CA ALA A 67 -15.55 -57.30 -58.91
C ALA A 67 -15.87 -56.83 -60.33
N VAL A 68 -15.53 -55.60 -60.67
CA VAL A 68 -15.79 -55.01 -62.00
C VAL A 68 -14.52 -54.28 -62.47
N GLY A 69 -13.79 -54.87 -63.42
CA GLY A 69 -12.52 -54.36 -63.93
C GLY A 69 -11.54 -55.49 -64.26
N VAL A 70 -10.46 -55.15 -64.98
CA VAL A 70 -9.38 -56.11 -65.29
C VAL A 70 -8.66 -56.50 -64.00
N MET A 71 -8.58 -57.79 -63.71
CA MET A 71 -7.93 -58.37 -62.52
C MET A 71 -8.46 -57.81 -61.19
N ALA A 72 -9.70 -57.29 -61.17
CA ALA A 72 -10.35 -56.86 -59.94
C ALA A 72 -10.57 -58.06 -59.01
N GLY A 73 -10.07 -57.99 -57.77
CA GLY A 73 -10.17 -59.08 -56.80
C GLY A 73 -9.42 -60.36 -57.18
N LEU A 74 -8.42 -60.30 -58.06
CA LEU A 74 -7.77 -61.48 -58.66
C LEU A 74 -7.34 -62.55 -57.65
N GLN A 75 -6.70 -62.15 -56.54
CA GLN A 75 -6.13 -63.07 -55.55
C GLN A 75 -7.11 -63.45 -54.41
N LEU A 76 -8.34 -62.93 -54.41
CA LEU A 76 -9.33 -63.29 -53.39
C LEU A 76 -9.65 -64.77 -53.52
N THR A 77 -9.46 -65.54 -52.44
CA THR A 77 -9.70 -67.00 -52.43
C THR A 77 -10.89 -67.36 -51.54
N THR A 78 -10.87 -66.92 -50.28
CA THR A 78 -11.91 -67.22 -49.28
C THR A 78 -12.57 -65.98 -48.68
N GLY A 79 -12.07 -64.78 -49.00
CA GLY A 79 -12.63 -63.50 -48.54
C GLY A 79 -14.08 -63.30 -49.02
N PHE A 80 -14.92 -62.66 -48.20
CA PHE A 80 -16.35 -62.49 -48.48
C PHE A 80 -16.83 -61.05 -48.26
N VAL A 81 -17.92 -60.70 -48.95
CA VAL A 81 -18.59 -59.38 -48.89
C VAL A 81 -17.63 -58.23 -49.28
N ASN A 82 -16.80 -58.45 -50.31
CA ASN A 82 -15.91 -57.42 -50.83
C ASN A 82 -16.46 -56.78 -52.12
N THR A 83 -16.26 -55.47 -52.29
CA THR A 83 -16.54 -54.73 -53.54
C THR A 83 -15.22 -54.25 -54.14
N ALA A 84 -14.96 -54.54 -55.41
CA ALA A 84 -13.72 -54.20 -56.14
C ALA A 84 -14.06 -53.68 -57.54
N VAL A 85 -14.14 -52.37 -57.72
CA VAL A 85 -14.54 -51.73 -58.98
C VAL A 85 -13.37 -50.89 -59.52
N GLY A 86 -12.74 -51.31 -60.61
CA GLY A 86 -11.57 -50.68 -61.21
C GLY A 86 -10.51 -51.71 -61.61
N SER A 87 -9.64 -51.35 -62.55
CA SER A 87 -8.49 -52.20 -62.90
C SER A 87 -7.62 -52.42 -61.67
N THR A 88 -7.28 -53.68 -61.39
CA THR A 88 -6.46 -54.13 -60.25
C THR A 88 -6.94 -53.67 -58.86
N ALA A 89 -8.22 -53.30 -58.73
CA ALA A 89 -8.82 -53.03 -57.42
C ALA A 89 -8.81 -54.32 -56.57
N LEU A 90 -8.37 -54.22 -55.31
CA LEU A 90 -8.29 -55.33 -54.35
C LEU A 90 -7.45 -56.54 -54.86
N TYR A 91 -6.35 -56.26 -55.57
CA TYR A 91 -5.60 -57.27 -56.32
C TYR A 91 -4.97 -58.37 -55.46
N SER A 92 -4.26 -58.02 -54.37
CA SER A 92 -3.42 -58.96 -53.59
C SER A 92 -4.12 -59.66 -52.42
N GLN A 93 -5.34 -59.23 -52.08
CA GLN A 93 -6.06 -59.69 -50.90
C GLN A 93 -6.51 -61.15 -51.08
N LYS A 94 -6.30 -62.01 -50.08
CA LYS A 94 -6.62 -63.45 -50.15
C LYS A 94 -7.84 -63.83 -49.33
N THR A 95 -7.91 -63.34 -48.10
CA THR A 95 -8.88 -63.80 -47.09
C THR A 95 -9.65 -62.67 -46.43
N GLY A 96 -9.29 -61.40 -46.68
CA GLY A 96 -9.96 -60.23 -46.09
C GLY A 96 -11.44 -60.14 -46.45
N GLN A 97 -12.21 -59.55 -45.54
CA GLN A 97 -13.68 -59.45 -45.62
C GLN A 97 -14.15 -57.98 -45.57
N ARG A 98 -15.33 -57.71 -46.13
CA ARG A 98 -16.02 -56.40 -46.00
C ARG A 98 -15.18 -55.20 -46.46
N ASN A 99 -14.37 -55.39 -47.50
CA ASN A 99 -13.60 -54.30 -48.10
C ASN A 99 -14.36 -53.67 -49.28
N THR A 100 -14.26 -52.35 -49.44
CA THR A 100 -14.78 -51.61 -50.60
C THR A 100 -13.63 -50.91 -51.31
N ALA A 101 -13.23 -51.39 -52.49
CA ALA A 101 -12.21 -50.80 -53.35
C ALA A 101 -12.87 -50.26 -54.62
N VAL A 102 -12.83 -48.95 -54.86
CA VAL A 102 -13.39 -48.31 -56.06
C VAL A 102 -12.37 -47.35 -56.65
N GLY A 103 -11.81 -47.68 -57.81
CA GLY A 103 -10.73 -46.94 -58.48
C GLY A 103 -9.61 -47.86 -58.93
N ILE A 104 -8.81 -47.41 -59.89
CA ILE A 104 -7.63 -48.16 -60.35
C ILE A 104 -6.64 -48.35 -59.21
N GLY A 105 -6.23 -49.60 -58.95
CA GLY A 105 -5.28 -49.95 -57.91
C GLY A 105 -5.71 -49.61 -56.47
N ALA A 106 -7.00 -49.34 -56.21
CA ALA A 106 -7.50 -49.18 -54.84
C ALA A 106 -7.33 -50.51 -54.07
N LEU A 107 -6.75 -50.48 -52.86
CA LEU A 107 -6.41 -51.69 -52.08
C LEU A 107 -5.52 -52.72 -52.82
N TYR A 108 -4.63 -52.27 -53.71
CA TYR A 108 -3.84 -53.16 -54.58
C TYR A 108 -2.98 -54.20 -53.83
N ALA A 109 -2.23 -53.79 -52.82
CA ALA A 109 -1.37 -54.65 -52.01
C ALA A 109 -1.94 -54.91 -50.60
N ASP A 110 -3.26 -54.85 -50.45
CA ASP A 110 -3.93 -55.10 -49.17
C ASP A 110 -3.79 -56.57 -48.74
N THR A 111 -3.24 -56.81 -47.56
CA THR A 111 -3.18 -58.14 -46.91
C THR A 111 -3.87 -58.17 -45.55
N SER A 112 -4.63 -57.13 -45.22
CA SER A 112 -5.28 -56.98 -43.92
C SER A 112 -6.46 -57.96 -43.71
N VAL A 113 -6.96 -58.02 -42.47
CA VAL A 113 -8.10 -58.89 -42.13
C VAL A 113 -9.46 -58.36 -42.63
N GLY A 114 -9.57 -57.10 -43.04
CA GLY A 114 -10.80 -56.53 -43.64
C GLY A 114 -11.28 -55.17 -43.11
N PHE A 115 -12.53 -54.84 -43.45
CA PHE A 115 -13.25 -53.61 -43.07
C PHE A 115 -12.66 -52.29 -43.62
N ASN A 116 -11.95 -52.34 -44.75
CA ASN A 116 -11.37 -51.14 -45.34
C ASN A 116 -12.22 -50.58 -46.49
N THR A 117 -12.41 -49.26 -46.53
CA THR A 117 -13.03 -48.53 -47.64
C THR A 117 -11.98 -47.69 -48.34
N ALA A 118 -11.80 -47.88 -49.64
CA ALA A 118 -10.83 -47.20 -50.50
C ALA A 118 -11.53 -46.77 -51.79
N ILE A 119 -11.76 -45.47 -51.95
CA ILE A 119 -12.47 -44.88 -53.11
C ILE A 119 -11.57 -43.80 -53.73
N GLY A 120 -11.03 -44.06 -54.90
CA GLY A 120 -10.09 -43.20 -55.62
C GLY A 120 -8.91 -43.99 -56.17
N ALA A 121 -8.29 -43.49 -57.24
CA ALA A 121 -7.11 -44.11 -57.83
C ALA A 121 -5.98 -44.24 -56.79
N TYR A 122 -5.43 -45.44 -56.64
CA TYR A 122 -4.34 -45.74 -55.71
C TYR A 122 -4.64 -45.36 -54.25
N SER A 123 -5.91 -45.40 -53.83
CA SER A 123 -6.28 -45.26 -52.42
C SER A 123 -5.93 -46.54 -51.64
N LEU A 124 -5.29 -46.38 -50.47
CA LEU A 124 -4.96 -47.46 -49.54
C LEU A 124 -4.15 -48.62 -50.15
N VAL A 125 -3.12 -48.32 -50.95
CA VAL A 125 -2.38 -49.32 -51.76
C VAL A 125 -1.62 -50.34 -50.90
N SER A 126 -0.84 -49.91 -49.91
CA SER A 126 0.16 -50.78 -49.23
C SER A 126 -0.31 -51.42 -47.92
N ASN A 127 -1.62 -51.52 -47.70
CA ASN A 127 -2.23 -51.90 -46.41
C ASN A 127 -1.98 -53.36 -46.00
N THR A 128 -0.93 -53.64 -45.24
CA THR A 128 -0.56 -55.02 -44.90
C THR A 128 -1.38 -55.62 -43.75
N TRP A 129 -1.61 -54.89 -42.66
CA TRP A 129 -2.31 -55.38 -41.45
C TRP A 129 -3.38 -54.41 -40.91
N GLY A 130 -3.49 -53.20 -41.46
CA GLY A 130 -4.44 -52.20 -41.00
C GLY A 130 -5.90 -52.54 -41.29
N ASN A 131 -6.77 -52.58 -40.27
CA ASN A 131 -8.20 -52.78 -40.43
C ASN A 131 -9.00 -51.50 -40.14
N ALA A 132 -10.26 -51.47 -40.58
CA ALA A 132 -11.21 -50.38 -40.32
C ALA A 132 -10.75 -48.99 -40.82
N ASN A 133 -10.00 -48.94 -41.92
CA ASN A 133 -9.57 -47.68 -42.54
C ASN A 133 -10.57 -47.22 -43.60
N THR A 134 -10.86 -45.92 -43.66
CA THR A 134 -11.63 -45.26 -44.73
C THR A 134 -10.72 -44.29 -45.46
N ALA A 135 -10.55 -44.44 -46.77
CA ALA A 135 -9.70 -43.64 -47.63
C ALA A 135 -10.46 -43.24 -48.89
N VAL A 136 -10.82 -41.95 -49.01
CA VAL A 136 -11.56 -41.40 -50.14
C VAL A 136 -10.75 -40.28 -50.78
N GLY A 137 -10.36 -40.44 -52.04
CA GLY A 137 -9.51 -39.51 -52.78
C GLY A 137 -8.31 -40.22 -53.41
N SER A 138 -7.78 -39.66 -54.49
CA SER A 138 -6.62 -40.22 -55.19
C SER A 138 -5.39 -40.23 -54.27
N SER A 139 -4.72 -41.38 -54.19
CA SER A 139 -3.53 -41.60 -53.36
C SER A 139 -3.73 -41.29 -51.88
N SER A 140 -4.99 -41.32 -51.40
CA SER A 140 -5.28 -41.22 -49.96
C SER A 140 -4.78 -42.47 -49.24
N LEU A 141 -4.11 -42.27 -48.10
CA LEU A 141 -3.60 -43.35 -47.24
C LEU A 141 -2.70 -44.38 -47.98
N TYR A 142 -1.92 -43.92 -48.97
CA TYR A 142 -1.19 -44.77 -49.92
C TYR A 142 -0.23 -45.78 -49.26
N SER A 143 0.58 -45.34 -48.29
CA SER A 143 1.70 -46.12 -47.73
C SER A 143 1.36 -46.91 -46.46
N ASN A 144 0.09 -46.92 -46.03
CA ASN A 144 -0.33 -47.51 -44.75
C ASN A 144 0.08 -48.96 -44.67
N THR A 145 0.86 -49.39 -43.67
CA THR A 145 1.25 -50.79 -43.50
C THR A 145 0.40 -51.43 -42.40
N THR A 146 0.55 -50.98 -41.16
CA THR A 146 -0.16 -51.55 -40.00
C THR A 146 -1.18 -50.60 -39.36
N GLY A 147 -1.30 -49.37 -39.86
CA GLY A 147 -2.18 -48.36 -39.29
C GLY A 147 -3.66 -48.74 -39.32
N GLN A 148 -4.38 -48.67 -38.20
CA GLN A 148 -5.79 -49.04 -38.06
C GLN A 148 -6.70 -47.85 -37.71
N GLY A 149 -7.97 -47.93 -38.10
CA GLY A 149 -9.01 -46.98 -37.67
C GLY A 149 -8.85 -45.55 -38.21
N ASN A 150 -8.16 -45.37 -39.33
CA ASN A 150 -7.94 -44.05 -39.90
C ASN A 150 -9.08 -43.63 -40.85
N THR A 151 -9.53 -42.38 -40.76
CA THR A 151 -10.56 -41.80 -41.64
C THR A 151 -9.95 -40.69 -42.49
N VAL A 152 -9.88 -40.89 -43.79
CA VAL A 152 -9.13 -40.06 -44.73
C VAL A 152 -10.00 -39.67 -45.92
N VAL A 153 -10.14 -38.37 -46.17
CA VAL A 153 -10.92 -37.81 -47.28
C VAL A 153 -10.15 -36.65 -47.92
N GLY A 154 -9.55 -36.87 -49.09
CA GLY A 154 -8.80 -35.85 -49.83
C GLY A 154 -7.73 -36.44 -50.75
N ASN A 155 -7.31 -35.67 -51.75
CA ASN A 155 -6.17 -36.03 -52.58
C ASN A 155 -4.88 -36.01 -51.74
N GLN A 156 -4.10 -37.11 -51.79
CA GLN A 156 -2.85 -37.29 -51.03
C GLN A 156 -2.97 -37.07 -49.51
N ALA A 157 -4.17 -37.09 -48.95
CA ALA A 157 -4.35 -37.05 -47.52
C ALA A 157 -3.73 -38.31 -46.90
N MET A 158 -2.90 -38.12 -45.86
CA MET A 158 -2.25 -39.19 -45.12
C MET A 158 -1.38 -40.14 -45.97
N PHE A 159 -0.76 -39.64 -47.04
CA PHE A 159 -0.01 -40.41 -48.04
C PHE A 159 1.11 -41.30 -47.46
N ALA A 160 1.89 -40.80 -46.50
CA ALA A 160 3.08 -41.45 -45.97
C ALA A 160 2.86 -42.31 -44.71
N ASN A 161 1.63 -42.46 -44.23
CA ASN A 161 1.38 -43.21 -42.99
C ASN A 161 1.85 -44.63 -43.13
N THR A 162 2.57 -45.14 -42.14
CA THR A 162 2.98 -46.55 -42.09
C THR A 162 2.27 -47.23 -40.93
N THR A 163 2.44 -46.72 -39.71
CA THR A 163 1.92 -47.37 -38.48
C THR A 163 0.96 -46.51 -37.66
N GLY A 164 0.71 -45.25 -38.02
CA GLY A 164 -0.17 -44.35 -37.27
C GLY A 164 -1.62 -44.83 -37.19
N LEU A 165 -2.23 -44.71 -36.01
CA LEU A 165 -3.57 -45.24 -35.69
C LEU A 165 -4.56 -44.11 -35.37
N TYR A 166 -5.84 -44.35 -35.65
CA TYR A 166 -6.96 -43.50 -35.23
C TYR A 166 -6.83 -42.02 -35.63
N ASN A 167 -6.26 -41.77 -36.81
CA ASN A 167 -6.16 -40.41 -37.36
C ASN A 167 -7.37 -40.07 -38.24
N THR A 168 -7.80 -38.81 -38.20
CA THR A 168 -8.79 -38.23 -39.11
C THR A 168 -8.12 -37.18 -39.97
N ALA A 169 -8.12 -37.35 -41.30
CA ALA A 169 -7.49 -36.44 -42.26
C ALA A 169 -8.49 -36.05 -43.36
N ILE A 170 -9.06 -34.85 -43.30
CA ILE A 170 -10.05 -34.35 -44.24
C ILE A 170 -9.50 -33.09 -44.91
N GLY A 171 -9.25 -33.13 -46.22
CA GLY A 171 -8.65 -32.04 -46.98
C GLY A 171 -7.48 -32.50 -47.85
N ILE A 172 -7.11 -31.68 -48.84
CA ILE A 172 -5.99 -32.00 -49.74
C ILE A 172 -4.68 -31.94 -48.93
N SER A 173 -3.88 -33.01 -49.02
CA SER A 173 -2.60 -33.13 -48.31
C SER A 173 -2.68 -32.98 -46.78
N ALA A 174 -3.86 -33.19 -46.18
CA ALA A 174 -3.98 -33.25 -44.72
C ALA A 174 -3.18 -34.46 -44.18
N LEU A 175 -2.32 -34.25 -43.17
CA LEU A 175 -1.44 -35.28 -42.60
C LEU A 175 -0.53 -35.99 -43.62
N GLN A 176 -0.18 -35.35 -44.75
CA GLN A 176 0.50 -35.99 -45.88
C GLN A 176 1.74 -36.81 -45.49
N ASN A 177 2.59 -36.26 -44.62
CA ASN A 177 3.84 -36.92 -44.20
C ASN A 177 3.77 -37.65 -42.85
N ASN A 178 2.57 -37.86 -42.28
CA ASN A 178 2.40 -38.64 -41.04
C ASN A 178 3.00 -40.02 -41.25
N VAL A 179 4.02 -40.43 -40.46
CA VAL A 179 4.65 -41.75 -40.58
C VAL A 179 4.12 -42.68 -39.48
N THR A 180 4.21 -42.23 -38.22
CA THR A 180 3.84 -43.03 -37.03
C THR A 180 2.89 -42.33 -36.06
N GLY A 181 2.59 -41.04 -36.28
CA GLY A 181 1.72 -40.25 -35.41
C GLY A 181 0.30 -40.83 -35.30
N SER A 182 -0.25 -40.85 -34.10
CA SER A 182 -1.57 -41.42 -33.81
C SER A 182 -2.50 -40.42 -33.12
N TYR A 183 -3.82 -40.66 -33.22
CA TYR A 183 -4.86 -39.84 -32.60
C TYR A 183 -4.85 -38.37 -33.05
N ASN A 184 -4.46 -38.10 -34.30
CA ASN A 184 -4.47 -36.75 -34.85
C ASN A 184 -5.78 -36.48 -35.62
N THR A 185 -6.31 -35.26 -35.50
CA THR A 185 -7.46 -34.79 -36.28
C THR A 185 -7.03 -33.58 -37.10
N ALA A 186 -7.05 -33.69 -38.43
CA ALA A 186 -6.61 -32.68 -39.38
C ALA A 186 -7.74 -32.39 -40.38
N ASN A 187 -8.29 -31.18 -40.33
CA ASN A 187 -9.43 -30.76 -41.16
C ASN A 187 -9.11 -29.46 -41.92
N GLY A 188 -8.79 -29.57 -43.20
CA GLY A 188 -8.44 -28.46 -44.07
C GLY A 188 -7.30 -28.82 -45.02
N THR A 189 -7.06 -27.96 -46.01
CA THR A 189 -5.93 -28.14 -46.93
C THR A 189 -4.61 -27.92 -46.20
N SER A 190 -3.68 -28.85 -46.38
CA SER A 190 -2.32 -28.81 -45.80
C SER A 190 -2.29 -28.67 -44.27
N THR A 191 -3.33 -29.12 -43.56
CA THR A 191 -3.29 -29.24 -42.09
C THR A 191 -2.36 -30.37 -41.68
N MET A 192 -1.43 -30.09 -40.75
CA MET A 192 -0.43 -31.06 -40.28
C MET A 192 0.37 -31.75 -41.41
N GLY A 193 0.63 -31.06 -42.52
CA GLY A 193 1.20 -31.66 -43.74
C GLY A 193 2.57 -32.33 -43.52
N LEU A 194 3.38 -31.80 -42.61
CA LEU A 194 4.72 -32.30 -42.28
C LEU A 194 4.79 -33.01 -40.92
N ASN A 195 3.65 -33.46 -40.36
CA ASN A 195 3.69 -34.26 -39.14
C ASN A 195 4.36 -35.59 -39.39
N THR A 196 5.39 -35.98 -38.64
CA THR A 196 6.08 -37.26 -38.86
C THR A 196 5.72 -38.28 -37.78
N SER A 197 5.78 -37.89 -36.50
CA SER A 197 5.46 -38.77 -35.37
C SER A 197 4.62 -38.11 -34.26
N GLY A 198 4.31 -36.81 -34.37
CA GLY A 198 3.46 -36.10 -33.42
C GLY A 198 2.07 -36.76 -33.28
N SER A 199 1.58 -36.82 -32.06
CA SER A 199 0.34 -37.53 -31.69
C SER A 199 -0.57 -36.66 -30.83
N PHE A 200 -1.87 -36.99 -30.81
CA PHE A 200 -2.91 -36.26 -30.06
C PHE A 200 -3.05 -34.78 -30.44
N ASN A 201 -2.80 -34.44 -31.72
CA ASN A 201 -2.98 -33.08 -32.20
C ASN A 201 -4.37 -32.89 -32.84
N LEU A 202 -4.92 -31.69 -32.74
CA LEU A 202 -6.14 -31.23 -33.42
C LEU A 202 -5.80 -29.99 -34.26
N ALA A 203 -6.03 -30.02 -35.57
CA ALA A 203 -5.82 -28.89 -36.47
C ALA A 203 -7.02 -28.73 -37.41
N SER A 204 -7.54 -27.51 -37.51
CA SER A 204 -8.65 -27.18 -38.40
C SER A 204 -8.44 -25.81 -39.06
N GLY A 205 -8.47 -25.75 -40.39
CA GLY A 205 -8.23 -24.54 -41.19
C GLY A 205 -7.02 -24.68 -42.12
N TYR A 206 -6.90 -23.79 -43.11
CA TYR A 206 -5.79 -23.86 -44.08
C TYR A 206 -4.41 -23.76 -43.39
N GLY A 207 -3.53 -24.73 -43.62
CA GLY A 207 -2.15 -24.69 -43.12
C GLY A 207 -2.00 -24.70 -41.59
N ALA A 208 -3.05 -25.07 -40.83
CA ALA A 208 -2.95 -25.18 -39.39
C ALA A 208 -1.98 -26.30 -39.00
N LEU A 209 -1.04 -26.00 -38.08
CA LEU A 209 -0.05 -26.94 -37.55
C LEU A 209 0.84 -27.61 -38.62
N ASN A 210 1.08 -26.97 -39.77
CA ASN A 210 1.66 -27.60 -40.95
C ASN A 210 3.05 -28.22 -40.73
N HIS A 211 3.95 -27.57 -39.96
CA HIS A 211 5.34 -28.01 -39.77
C HIS A 211 5.58 -28.91 -38.54
N ASN A 212 4.53 -29.47 -37.92
CA ASN A 212 4.62 -30.22 -36.65
C ASN A 212 5.33 -31.56 -36.75
N SER A 213 6.65 -31.64 -36.71
CA SER A 213 7.35 -32.93 -36.81
C SER A 213 7.03 -33.90 -35.65
N THR A 214 7.23 -33.47 -34.39
CA THR A 214 7.14 -34.34 -33.21
C THR A 214 6.23 -33.81 -32.10
N GLY A 215 5.71 -32.58 -32.21
CA GLY A 215 4.88 -31.97 -31.18
C GLY A 215 3.61 -32.78 -30.86
N VAL A 216 3.22 -32.80 -29.59
CA VAL A 216 2.05 -33.55 -29.08
C VAL A 216 1.06 -32.66 -28.33
N HIS A 217 -0.21 -33.08 -28.27
CA HIS A 217 -1.28 -32.39 -27.54
C HIS A 217 -1.52 -30.93 -27.96
N ASN A 218 -1.30 -30.59 -29.24
CA ASN A 218 -1.57 -29.26 -29.74
C ASN A 218 -2.98 -29.13 -30.32
N THR A 219 -3.64 -28.02 -30.05
CA THR A 219 -4.93 -27.64 -30.66
C THR A 219 -4.74 -26.37 -31.48
N ALA A 220 -5.05 -26.41 -32.78
CA ALA A 220 -4.89 -25.30 -33.72
C ALA A 220 -6.16 -25.11 -34.55
N THR A 221 -6.86 -23.99 -34.36
CA THR A 221 -8.08 -23.69 -35.14
C THR A 221 -7.98 -22.32 -35.81
N GLY A 222 -7.95 -22.28 -37.14
CA GLY A 222 -7.79 -21.05 -37.93
C GLY A 222 -6.79 -21.21 -39.07
N SER A 223 -6.69 -20.19 -39.92
CA SER A 223 -5.71 -20.19 -41.01
C SER A 223 -4.31 -19.95 -40.47
N ASN A 224 -3.36 -20.82 -40.84
CA ASN A 224 -1.95 -20.75 -40.46
C ASN A 224 -1.70 -20.70 -38.94
N THR A 225 -2.64 -21.16 -38.13
CA THR A 225 -2.45 -21.26 -36.68
C THR A 225 -1.36 -22.29 -36.36
N LEU A 226 -0.41 -21.95 -35.47
CA LEU A 226 0.70 -22.84 -35.11
C LEU A 226 1.53 -23.38 -36.31
N ASN A 227 1.60 -22.63 -37.41
CA ASN A 227 2.12 -23.15 -38.69
C ASN A 227 3.54 -23.71 -38.60
N PHE A 228 4.43 -23.08 -37.83
CA PHE A 228 5.83 -23.47 -37.70
C PHE A 228 6.16 -24.33 -36.48
N ASN A 229 5.15 -24.84 -35.74
CA ASN A 229 5.40 -25.71 -34.58
C ASN A 229 6.15 -26.94 -35.06
N GLN A 230 7.33 -27.24 -34.51
CA GLN A 230 8.12 -28.43 -34.86
C GLN A 230 8.01 -29.47 -33.74
N SER A 231 8.31 -29.06 -32.50
CA SER A 231 8.35 -29.95 -31.33
C SER A 231 7.61 -29.40 -30.10
N GLY A 232 6.98 -28.22 -30.21
CA GLY A 232 6.21 -27.62 -29.12
C GLY A 232 5.01 -28.49 -28.72
N ASN A 233 4.78 -28.62 -27.41
CA ASN A 233 3.77 -29.50 -26.84
C ASN A 233 2.70 -28.73 -26.06
N GLY A 234 1.47 -29.24 -26.07
CA GLY A 234 0.40 -28.72 -25.21
C GLY A 234 -0.03 -27.29 -25.54
N ASN A 235 0.16 -26.84 -26.78
CA ASN A 235 -0.24 -25.49 -27.19
C ASN A 235 -1.70 -25.46 -27.63
N THR A 236 -2.45 -24.46 -27.19
CA THR A 236 -3.83 -24.19 -27.64
C THR A 236 -3.87 -22.87 -28.38
N ALA A 237 -4.11 -22.90 -29.68
CA ALA A 237 -4.18 -21.70 -30.51
C ALA A 237 -5.46 -21.66 -31.36
N SER A 238 -6.10 -20.50 -31.38
CA SER A 238 -7.34 -20.26 -32.12
C SER A 238 -7.36 -18.86 -32.71
N GLY A 239 -7.57 -18.74 -34.02
CA GLY A 239 -7.51 -17.48 -34.76
C GLY A 239 -6.43 -17.50 -35.84
N SER A 240 -6.62 -16.66 -36.87
CA SER A 240 -5.67 -16.59 -37.99
C SER A 240 -4.30 -16.13 -37.49
N PHE A 241 -3.25 -16.87 -37.87
CA PHE A 241 -1.85 -16.61 -37.46
C PHE A 241 -1.61 -16.58 -35.94
N ALA A 242 -2.53 -17.13 -35.13
CA ALA A 242 -2.28 -17.31 -33.71
C ALA A 242 -1.09 -18.28 -33.52
N LEU A 243 -0.12 -17.86 -32.73
CA LEU A 243 1.08 -18.63 -32.38
C LEU A 243 1.88 -19.12 -33.62
N TYR A 244 1.88 -18.31 -34.69
CA TYR A 244 2.38 -18.67 -36.03
C TYR A 244 3.83 -19.16 -36.08
N ASN A 245 4.76 -18.44 -35.45
CA ASN A 245 6.20 -18.71 -35.51
C ASN A 245 6.71 -19.69 -34.44
N ASN A 246 5.85 -20.26 -33.60
CA ASN A 246 6.29 -21.14 -32.52
C ASN A 246 6.96 -22.37 -33.12
N THR A 247 8.18 -22.72 -32.71
CA THR A 247 8.93 -23.90 -33.16
C THR A 247 9.00 -24.96 -32.07
N SER A 248 9.30 -24.57 -30.82
CA SER A 248 9.49 -25.50 -29.69
C SER A 248 8.80 -25.07 -28.39
N GLY A 249 8.21 -23.87 -28.33
CA GLY A 249 7.51 -23.39 -27.15
C GLY A 249 6.34 -24.30 -26.76
N TYR A 250 6.11 -24.48 -25.47
CA TYR A 250 5.11 -25.39 -24.91
C TYR A 250 4.15 -24.71 -23.94
N SER A 251 2.99 -25.33 -23.74
CA SER A 251 1.95 -24.87 -22.79
C SER A 251 1.53 -23.41 -23.01
N ASN A 252 1.45 -22.97 -24.26
CA ASN A 252 0.97 -21.64 -24.63
C ASN A 252 -0.51 -21.66 -25.00
N VAL A 253 -1.24 -20.61 -24.62
CA VAL A 253 -2.62 -20.33 -25.03
C VAL A 253 -2.63 -19.08 -25.89
N ALA A 254 -3.09 -19.15 -27.14
CA ALA A 254 -3.13 -18.04 -28.09
C ALA A 254 -4.51 -17.97 -28.77
N ILE A 255 -5.42 -17.12 -28.30
CA ILE A 255 -6.78 -17.00 -28.81
C ILE A 255 -6.98 -15.59 -29.36
N GLY A 256 -7.13 -15.43 -30.67
CA GLY A 256 -7.28 -14.15 -31.35
C GLY A 256 -6.41 -14.06 -32.58
N MET A 257 -6.74 -13.16 -33.51
CA MET A 257 -5.91 -12.91 -34.68
C MET A 257 -4.54 -12.39 -34.24
N TYR A 258 -3.46 -12.99 -34.76
CA TYR A 258 -2.07 -12.66 -34.42
C TYR A 258 -1.67 -12.74 -32.92
N ALA A 259 -2.47 -13.38 -32.06
CA ALA A 259 -2.08 -13.62 -30.68
C ALA A 259 -0.77 -14.44 -30.65
N LEU A 260 0.26 -13.97 -29.93
CA LEU A 260 1.59 -14.60 -29.86
C LEU A 260 2.27 -14.89 -31.22
N THR A 261 1.98 -14.12 -32.27
CA THR A 261 2.46 -14.45 -33.62
C THR A 261 3.99 -14.54 -33.75
N SER A 262 4.75 -13.75 -32.98
CA SER A 262 6.22 -13.73 -33.03
C SER A 262 6.90 -14.68 -32.05
N ASN A 263 6.12 -15.42 -31.25
CA ASN A 263 6.70 -16.37 -30.30
C ASN A 263 7.40 -17.49 -31.05
N VAL A 264 8.67 -17.76 -30.74
CA VAL A 264 9.45 -18.84 -31.36
C VAL A 264 9.56 -20.03 -30.40
N ASP A 265 10.09 -19.83 -29.21
CA ASP A 265 10.47 -20.92 -28.30
C ASP A 265 9.99 -20.72 -26.85
N ARG A 266 9.24 -19.65 -26.58
CA ARG A 266 8.80 -19.34 -25.20
C ARG A 266 7.56 -20.13 -24.83
N SER A 267 7.43 -20.33 -23.53
CA SER A 267 6.49 -21.28 -22.94
C SER A 267 5.71 -20.65 -21.80
N ASN A 268 4.60 -21.29 -21.44
CA ASN A 268 3.71 -20.87 -20.34
C ASN A 268 3.12 -19.46 -20.54
N LEU A 269 2.72 -19.15 -21.77
CA LEU A 269 2.11 -17.87 -22.12
C LEU A 269 0.61 -17.97 -22.27
N VAL A 270 -0.10 -16.92 -21.87
CA VAL A 270 -1.53 -16.76 -22.14
C VAL A 270 -1.73 -15.47 -22.92
N ALA A 271 -2.27 -15.57 -24.13
CA ALA A 271 -2.61 -14.45 -24.99
C ALA A 271 -4.04 -14.63 -25.51
N VAL A 272 -4.97 -13.81 -25.03
CA VAL A 272 -6.38 -13.86 -25.42
C VAL A 272 -6.80 -12.47 -25.89
N GLY A 273 -6.97 -12.28 -27.19
CA GLY A 273 -7.30 -11.02 -27.83
C GLY A 273 -6.52 -10.82 -29.12
N ASP A 274 -7.04 -9.97 -30.00
CA ASP A 274 -6.32 -9.55 -31.21
C ASP A 274 -4.95 -8.95 -30.84
N SER A 275 -3.89 -9.50 -31.43
CA SER A 275 -2.50 -9.06 -31.26
C SER A 275 -2.00 -9.00 -29.81
N ALA A 276 -2.58 -9.79 -28.90
CA ALA A 276 -2.05 -9.94 -27.55
C ALA A 276 -0.66 -10.61 -27.61
N LEU A 277 0.33 -10.05 -26.90
CA LEU A 277 1.74 -10.52 -26.91
C LEU A 277 2.36 -10.64 -28.32
N PHE A 278 2.00 -9.73 -29.24
CA PHE A 278 2.40 -9.79 -30.65
C PHE A 278 3.93 -9.89 -30.87
N ASN A 279 4.72 -9.09 -30.16
CA ASN A 279 6.19 -9.03 -30.30
C ASN A 279 6.97 -9.92 -29.30
N ASN A 280 6.27 -10.79 -28.56
CA ASN A 280 6.86 -11.53 -27.44
C ASN A 280 8.03 -12.42 -27.87
N GLY A 281 9.22 -12.16 -27.30
CA GLY A 281 10.44 -12.91 -27.53
C GLY A 281 11.41 -12.30 -28.56
N ILE A 282 11.01 -11.25 -29.30
CA ILE A 282 11.86 -10.65 -30.34
C ILE A 282 13.18 -10.13 -29.73
N GLY A 283 14.30 -10.54 -30.34
CA GLY A 283 15.66 -10.15 -29.93
C GLY A 283 16.21 -10.89 -28.71
N GLY A 284 15.46 -11.82 -28.12
CA GLY A 284 15.95 -12.65 -27.01
C GLY A 284 16.68 -13.91 -27.50
N THR A 285 17.71 -14.33 -26.78
CA THR A 285 18.35 -15.63 -26.99
C THR A 285 17.64 -16.71 -26.17
N SER A 286 17.61 -17.94 -26.69
CA SER A 286 17.15 -19.12 -25.96
C SER A 286 18.06 -19.36 -24.75
N GLY A 287 17.56 -19.24 -23.51
CA GLY A 287 18.38 -19.56 -22.33
C GLY A 287 18.17 -18.75 -21.05
N ASN A 288 17.15 -17.90 -20.95
CA ASN A 288 16.79 -17.26 -19.68
C ASN A 288 15.27 -16.95 -19.70
N GLN A 289 14.64 -16.75 -18.54
CA GLN A 289 13.18 -16.55 -18.35
C GLN A 289 12.56 -15.39 -19.16
N THR A 290 13.34 -14.74 -20.03
CA THR A 290 12.93 -13.72 -20.99
C THR A 290 11.63 -14.10 -21.71
N ALA A 291 10.70 -13.14 -21.74
CA ALA A 291 9.43 -13.27 -22.45
C ALA A 291 8.58 -14.51 -22.09
N ALA A 292 8.82 -15.15 -20.94
CA ALA A 292 8.05 -16.30 -20.45
C ALA A 292 7.02 -15.86 -19.39
N PHE A 293 6.05 -16.73 -19.09
CA PHE A 293 5.09 -16.55 -17.99
C PHE A 293 4.24 -15.27 -18.05
N ASN A 294 4.09 -14.67 -19.23
CA ASN A 294 3.23 -13.51 -19.42
C ASN A 294 1.77 -13.94 -19.64
N THR A 295 0.85 -13.24 -18.99
CA THR A 295 -0.60 -13.36 -19.21
C THR A 295 -1.13 -12.05 -19.79
N ALA A 296 -1.67 -12.09 -21.00
CA ALA A 296 -2.25 -10.97 -21.73
C ALA A 296 -3.68 -11.30 -22.17
N VAL A 297 -4.66 -10.65 -21.57
CA VAL A 297 -6.09 -10.84 -21.89
C VAL A 297 -6.71 -9.50 -22.29
N GLY A 298 -6.94 -9.31 -23.58
CA GLY A 298 -7.48 -8.10 -24.18
C GLY A 298 -6.74 -7.74 -25.46
N SER A 299 -7.41 -7.01 -26.36
CA SER A 299 -6.78 -6.58 -27.63
C SER A 299 -5.56 -5.70 -27.35
N LYS A 300 -4.44 -6.07 -27.99
CA LYS A 300 -3.14 -5.40 -27.90
C LYS A 300 -2.60 -5.27 -26.47
N SER A 301 -3.01 -6.17 -25.57
CA SER A 301 -2.39 -6.31 -24.26
C SER A 301 -0.95 -6.85 -24.43
N LEU A 302 0.04 -6.21 -23.79
CA LEU A 302 1.46 -6.54 -23.93
C LEU A 302 1.98 -6.57 -25.39
N PHE A 303 1.42 -5.73 -26.28
CA PHE A 303 1.70 -5.74 -27.72
C PHE A 303 3.20 -5.63 -28.05
N SER A 304 3.91 -4.71 -27.39
CA SER A 304 5.34 -4.43 -27.65
C SER A 304 6.31 -5.27 -26.83
N ASN A 305 5.82 -6.22 -26.00
CA ASN A 305 6.68 -7.00 -25.11
C ASN A 305 7.73 -7.75 -25.90
N THR A 306 9.01 -7.51 -25.65
CA THR A 306 10.12 -8.21 -26.31
C THR A 306 10.76 -9.21 -25.38
N LEU A 307 11.26 -8.77 -24.22
CA LEU A 307 12.00 -9.60 -23.26
C LEU A 307 11.34 -9.66 -21.87
N GLY A 308 10.36 -8.79 -21.59
CA GLY A 308 9.68 -8.74 -20.29
C GLY A 308 8.97 -10.06 -19.97
N TYR A 309 9.05 -10.51 -18.72
CA TYR A 309 8.51 -11.79 -18.26
C TYR A 309 7.73 -11.63 -16.95
N GLU A 310 6.87 -12.61 -16.66
CA GLU A 310 5.99 -12.61 -15.48
C GLU A 310 5.11 -11.36 -15.36
N ASN A 311 4.63 -10.83 -16.48
CA ASN A 311 3.66 -9.74 -16.49
C ASN A 311 2.23 -10.28 -16.63
N THR A 312 1.30 -9.73 -15.85
CA THR A 312 -0.13 -9.98 -15.97
C THR A 312 -0.83 -8.72 -16.47
N ALA A 313 -1.53 -8.79 -17.61
CA ALA A 313 -2.09 -7.65 -18.30
C ALA A 313 -3.50 -7.96 -18.83
N THR A 314 -4.53 -7.44 -18.16
CA THR A 314 -5.94 -7.67 -18.53
C THR A 314 -6.66 -6.36 -18.87
N GLY A 315 -7.06 -6.20 -20.12
CA GLY A 315 -7.75 -5.02 -20.65
C GLY A 315 -7.30 -4.66 -22.06
N HIS A 316 -7.99 -3.69 -22.67
CA HIS A 316 -7.56 -3.15 -23.96
C HIS A 316 -6.33 -2.27 -23.78
N THR A 317 -5.27 -2.54 -24.56
CA THR A 317 -3.99 -1.82 -24.56
C THR A 317 -3.31 -1.69 -23.20
N THR A 318 -3.48 -2.68 -22.31
CA THR A 318 -2.72 -2.79 -21.06
C THR A 318 -1.27 -3.12 -21.33
N LEU A 319 -0.32 -2.46 -20.65
CA LEU A 319 1.11 -2.68 -20.82
C LEU A 319 1.55 -2.62 -22.30
N TYR A 320 0.90 -1.79 -23.11
CA TYR A 320 1.06 -1.76 -24.57
C TYR A 320 2.51 -1.59 -25.03
N SER A 321 3.25 -0.71 -24.34
CA SER A 321 4.63 -0.34 -24.69
C SER A 321 5.71 -1.10 -23.92
N ASN A 322 5.32 -2.10 -23.10
CA ASN A 322 6.29 -2.88 -22.30
C ASN A 322 7.29 -3.51 -23.25
N THR A 323 8.60 -3.31 -23.05
CA THR A 323 9.64 -3.98 -23.84
C THR A 323 10.35 -5.00 -22.99
N THR A 324 10.93 -4.57 -21.87
CA THR A 324 11.72 -5.42 -20.97
C THR A 324 11.25 -5.40 -19.51
N GLY A 325 10.20 -4.66 -19.18
CA GLY A 325 9.63 -4.62 -17.83
C GLY A 325 9.13 -5.99 -17.35
N ILE A 326 9.28 -6.26 -16.05
CA ILE A 326 9.02 -7.57 -15.43
C ILE A 326 8.16 -7.43 -14.17
N TYR A 327 7.47 -8.51 -13.80
CA TYR A 327 6.64 -8.57 -12.58
C TYR A 327 5.57 -7.47 -12.49
N ASN A 328 5.08 -6.95 -13.61
CA ASN A 328 4.02 -5.94 -13.60
C ASN A 328 2.64 -6.60 -13.64
N THR A 329 1.72 -6.09 -12.82
CA THR A 329 0.32 -6.52 -12.78
C THR A 329 -0.57 -5.36 -13.18
N ALA A 330 -1.31 -5.48 -14.29
CA ALA A 330 -2.13 -4.42 -14.87
C ALA A 330 -3.55 -4.92 -15.19
N PHE A 331 -4.57 -4.23 -14.66
CA PHE A 331 -5.98 -4.50 -14.90
C PHE A 331 -6.72 -3.21 -15.27
N GLY A 332 -7.38 -3.19 -16.43
CA GLY A 332 -8.18 -2.05 -16.90
C GLY A 332 -7.61 -1.40 -18.16
N ARG A 333 -8.47 -0.74 -18.94
CA ARG A 333 -8.06 -0.13 -20.23
C ARG A 333 -6.91 0.86 -20.03
N SER A 334 -5.84 0.65 -20.80
CA SER A 334 -4.64 1.50 -20.81
C SER A 334 -3.90 1.61 -19.46
N ALA A 335 -4.09 0.66 -18.55
CA ALA A 335 -3.23 0.55 -17.36
C ALA A 335 -1.78 0.26 -17.78
N LEU A 336 -0.81 1.00 -17.21
CA LEU A 336 0.63 0.90 -17.53
C LEU A 336 0.96 1.03 -19.03
N TYR A 337 0.19 1.82 -19.79
CA TYR A 337 0.28 1.89 -21.26
C TYR A 337 1.71 2.17 -21.79
N SER A 338 2.43 3.10 -21.19
CA SER A 338 3.77 3.54 -21.62
C SER A 338 4.93 2.88 -20.87
N ASN A 339 4.70 1.84 -20.06
CA ASN A 339 5.77 1.14 -19.35
C ASN A 339 6.74 0.57 -20.36
N THR A 340 8.03 0.87 -20.28
CA THR A 340 9.03 0.30 -21.18
C THR A 340 9.88 -0.72 -20.42
N THR A 341 10.50 -0.29 -19.32
CA THR A 341 11.42 -1.11 -18.50
C THR A 341 11.04 -1.17 -17.02
N GLY A 342 10.01 -0.44 -16.59
CA GLY A 342 9.53 -0.43 -15.20
C GLY A 342 9.15 -1.83 -14.70
N GLN A 343 9.36 -2.06 -13.40
CA GLN A 343 9.26 -3.40 -12.78
C GLN A 343 8.42 -3.37 -11.50
N SER A 344 7.78 -4.49 -11.20
CA SER A 344 7.05 -4.69 -9.94
C SER A 344 5.96 -3.65 -9.68
N ASN A 345 5.31 -3.15 -10.74
CA ASN A 345 4.21 -2.19 -10.61
C ASN A 345 2.86 -2.91 -10.60
N THR A 346 1.94 -2.47 -9.73
CA THR A 346 0.55 -2.93 -9.67
C THR A 346 -0.38 -1.79 -10.10
N SER A 347 -1.21 -2.03 -11.10
CA SER A 347 -2.05 -1.02 -11.75
C SER A 347 -3.46 -1.54 -11.94
N VAL A 348 -4.46 -0.97 -11.27
CA VAL A 348 -5.85 -1.43 -11.31
C VAL A 348 -6.79 -0.25 -11.55
N GLY A 349 -7.35 -0.15 -12.75
CA GLY A 349 -8.29 0.89 -13.14
C GLY A 349 -7.94 1.55 -14.48
N TYR A 350 -8.86 2.33 -15.03
CA TYR A 350 -8.68 3.05 -16.29
C TYR A 350 -7.50 4.03 -16.21
N GLY A 351 -6.53 3.91 -17.11
CA GLY A 351 -5.39 4.83 -17.22
C GLY A 351 -4.50 4.92 -15.96
N THR A 352 -4.54 3.91 -15.08
CA THR A 352 -3.61 3.84 -13.95
C THR A 352 -2.17 3.73 -14.44
N LEU A 353 -1.24 4.48 -13.83
CA LEU A 353 0.19 4.46 -14.21
C LEU A 353 0.45 4.65 -15.71
N TYR A 354 -0.42 5.37 -16.43
CA TYR A 354 -0.41 5.45 -17.90
C TYR A 354 0.95 5.83 -18.49
N SER A 355 1.62 6.84 -17.94
CA SER A 355 2.92 7.35 -18.41
C SER A 355 4.13 6.79 -17.64
N ASN A 356 3.98 5.70 -16.88
CA ASN A 356 5.13 5.05 -16.24
C ASN A 356 6.08 4.54 -17.30
N THR A 357 7.33 4.99 -17.35
CA THR A 357 8.31 4.52 -18.34
C THR A 357 9.30 3.55 -17.68
N THR A 358 9.97 4.00 -16.62
CA THR A 358 10.98 3.22 -15.87
C THR A 358 10.68 3.11 -14.37
N GLY A 359 9.59 3.70 -13.87
CA GLY A 359 9.24 3.66 -12.45
C GLY A 359 9.04 2.23 -11.94
N GLN A 360 9.38 2.01 -10.67
CA GLN A 360 9.37 0.69 -10.03
C GLN A 360 8.61 0.69 -8.71
N TYR A 361 8.06 -0.47 -8.33
CA TYR A 361 7.39 -0.68 -7.04
C TYR A 361 6.21 0.28 -6.80
N ASN A 362 5.53 0.73 -7.85
CA ASN A 362 4.38 1.61 -7.71
C ASN A 362 3.07 0.81 -7.69
N VAL A 363 2.16 1.17 -6.78
CA VAL A 363 0.82 0.61 -6.67
C VAL A 363 -0.19 1.71 -6.98
N GLY A 364 -0.93 1.59 -8.08
CA GLY A 364 -2.00 2.50 -8.48
C GLY A 364 -3.34 1.77 -8.56
N VAL A 365 -4.34 2.22 -7.80
CA VAL A 365 -5.70 1.67 -7.81
C VAL A 365 -6.72 2.80 -7.93
N GLY A 366 -7.56 2.81 -8.97
CA GLY A 366 -8.57 3.84 -9.23
C GLY A 366 -8.41 4.52 -10.59
N GLY A 367 -9.35 5.33 -11.06
CA GLY A 367 -9.21 5.99 -12.36
C GLY A 367 -8.06 7.01 -12.37
N SER A 368 -7.12 6.89 -13.30
CA SER A 368 -6.00 7.84 -13.46
C SER A 368 -5.12 8.04 -12.21
N SER A 369 -5.07 7.09 -11.28
CA SER A 369 -4.09 7.14 -10.18
C SER A 369 -2.67 7.02 -10.76
N LEU A 370 -1.73 7.86 -10.31
CA LEU A 370 -0.34 7.87 -10.81
C LEU A 370 -0.20 8.07 -12.34
N PHE A 371 -1.15 8.75 -12.99
CA PHE A 371 -1.22 8.86 -14.46
C PHE A 371 0.08 9.33 -15.14
N PHE A 372 0.77 10.33 -14.58
CA PHE A 372 1.99 10.92 -15.17
C PHE A 372 3.32 10.38 -14.58
N ASN A 373 3.31 9.27 -13.83
CA ASN A 373 4.47 8.76 -13.09
C ASN A 373 5.64 8.27 -13.95
N THR A 374 6.45 9.14 -14.54
CA THR A 374 7.52 8.74 -15.47
C THR A 374 8.57 7.84 -14.82
N ASN A 375 9.18 8.27 -13.71
CA ASN A 375 10.31 7.60 -13.05
C ASN A 375 10.15 7.43 -11.54
N GLY A 376 9.00 7.80 -10.96
CA GLY A 376 8.76 7.67 -9.52
C GLY A 376 8.86 6.22 -9.03
N ILE A 377 9.35 6.05 -7.80
CA ILE A 377 9.63 4.74 -7.19
C ILE A 377 8.86 4.60 -5.88
N GLY A 378 8.26 3.42 -5.64
CA GLY A 378 7.71 3.08 -4.33
C GLY A 378 6.47 3.89 -3.94
N ASN A 379 5.71 4.41 -4.91
CA ASN A 379 4.50 5.18 -4.60
C ASN A 379 3.28 4.27 -4.50
N THR A 380 2.44 4.49 -3.48
CA THR A 380 1.13 3.83 -3.33
C THR A 380 0.04 4.88 -3.49
N ALA A 381 -0.85 4.70 -4.46
CA ALA A 381 -1.93 5.64 -4.78
C ALA A 381 -3.25 4.87 -4.97
N THR A 382 -4.20 5.06 -4.06
CA THR A 382 -5.52 4.45 -4.11
C THR A 382 -6.61 5.53 -4.10
N GLY A 383 -7.36 5.64 -5.19
CA GLY A 383 -8.40 6.64 -5.40
C GLY A 383 -8.33 7.21 -6.81
N THR A 384 -9.46 7.72 -7.30
CA THR A 384 -9.47 8.42 -8.59
C THR A 384 -8.62 9.68 -8.52
N ALA A 385 -7.72 9.85 -9.49
CA ALA A 385 -6.77 10.94 -9.61
C ALA A 385 -5.84 11.15 -8.40
N SER A 386 -5.68 10.14 -7.53
CA SER A 386 -4.68 10.20 -6.46
C SER A 386 -3.27 10.19 -7.07
N LEU A 387 -2.43 11.12 -6.65
CA LEU A 387 -1.04 11.24 -7.10
C LEU A 387 -0.87 11.35 -8.63
N SER A 388 -1.86 11.92 -9.33
CA SER A 388 -1.98 11.87 -10.79
C SER A 388 -0.85 12.58 -11.55
N TYR A 389 -0.26 13.65 -10.98
CA TYR A 389 0.78 14.45 -11.64
C TYR A 389 2.21 14.10 -11.19
N ASN A 390 2.39 13.01 -10.44
CA ASN A 390 3.73 12.59 -10.01
C ASN A 390 4.58 12.29 -11.23
N SER A 391 5.79 12.85 -11.34
CA SER A 391 6.74 12.56 -12.42
C SER A 391 7.90 11.74 -11.86
N THR A 392 8.58 12.25 -10.83
CA THR A 392 9.75 11.60 -10.22
C THR A 392 9.65 11.42 -8.71
N GLY A 393 8.59 11.91 -8.07
CA GLY A 393 8.39 11.75 -6.62
C GLY A 393 8.40 10.27 -6.20
N ALA A 394 8.91 9.99 -5.01
CA ALA A 394 9.15 8.65 -4.51
C ALA A 394 8.62 8.44 -3.09
N TYR A 395 8.27 7.19 -2.76
CA TYR A 395 7.84 6.78 -1.43
C TYR A 395 6.62 7.57 -0.90
N ASN A 396 5.72 8.00 -1.80
CA ASN A 396 4.49 8.69 -1.40
C ASN A 396 3.34 7.70 -1.20
N ALA A 397 2.50 7.96 -0.20
CA ALA A 397 1.31 7.19 0.12
C ALA A 397 0.07 8.08 0.02
N ALA A 398 -0.76 7.89 -1.02
CA ALA A 398 -1.96 8.67 -1.30
C ALA A 398 -3.21 7.79 -1.30
N PHE A 399 -4.16 8.06 -0.41
CA PHE A 399 -5.40 7.31 -0.25
C PHE A 399 -6.59 8.26 -0.24
N GLY A 400 -7.42 8.27 -1.28
CA GLY A 400 -8.60 9.12 -1.40
C GLY A 400 -8.73 9.79 -2.77
N TYR A 401 -9.91 10.35 -3.04
CA TYR A 401 -10.13 11.12 -4.26
C TYR A 401 -9.19 12.32 -4.32
N SER A 402 -8.40 12.42 -5.39
CA SER A 402 -7.43 13.50 -5.63
C SER A 402 -6.45 13.77 -4.47
N ALA A 403 -6.19 12.78 -3.62
CA ALA A 403 -5.14 12.87 -2.60
C ALA A 403 -3.78 13.07 -3.28
N LEU A 404 -3.01 14.05 -2.82
CA LEU A 404 -1.67 14.37 -3.33
C LEU A 404 -1.62 14.64 -4.86
N ASN A 405 -2.71 15.14 -5.44
CA ASN A 405 -2.91 15.19 -6.89
C ASN A 405 -1.78 15.91 -7.66
N LYS A 406 -1.35 17.08 -7.18
CA LYS A 406 -0.39 17.95 -7.88
C LYS A 406 1.08 17.65 -7.59
N ASN A 407 1.39 16.63 -6.78
CA ASN A 407 2.79 16.32 -6.47
C ASN A 407 3.49 15.85 -7.73
N THR A 408 4.61 16.47 -8.08
CA THR A 408 5.45 16.17 -9.25
C THR A 408 6.76 15.49 -8.82
N THR A 409 7.46 16.03 -7.83
CA THR A 409 8.79 15.55 -7.40
C THR A 409 8.93 15.31 -5.89
N GLY A 410 7.93 15.67 -5.09
CA GLY A 410 7.99 15.49 -3.64
C GLY A 410 8.05 14.02 -3.23
N TYR A 411 8.71 13.73 -2.12
CA TYR A 411 8.94 12.37 -1.61
C TYR A 411 8.51 12.18 -0.16
N SER A 412 8.26 10.93 0.23
CA SER A 412 7.91 10.56 1.61
C SER A 412 6.73 11.33 2.20
N ASN A 413 5.71 11.61 1.36
CA ASN A 413 4.47 12.23 1.81
C ASN A 413 3.37 11.20 2.06
N VAL A 414 2.59 11.40 3.12
CA VAL A 414 1.38 10.63 3.44
C VAL A 414 0.16 11.54 3.28
N ALA A 415 -0.76 11.19 2.40
CA ALA A 415 -2.01 11.90 2.14
C ALA A 415 -3.19 10.93 2.20
N ILE A 416 -4.00 10.98 3.25
CA ILE A 416 -5.14 10.10 3.46
C ILE A 416 -6.40 10.96 3.62
N GLY A 417 -7.31 10.92 2.66
CA GLY A 417 -8.54 11.70 2.66
C GLY A 417 -8.81 12.36 1.32
N ASN A 418 -10.05 12.80 1.13
CA ASN A 418 -10.46 13.57 -0.05
C ASN A 418 -9.66 14.89 -0.11
N ASN A 419 -8.98 15.13 -1.23
CA ASN A 419 -8.13 16.31 -1.46
C ASN A 419 -7.06 16.56 -0.38
N ALA A 420 -6.65 15.54 0.38
CA ALA A 420 -5.53 15.68 1.31
C ALA A 420 -4.27 16.05 0.52
N LEU A 421 -3.57 17.10 0.95
CA LEU A 421 -2.33 17.58 0.33
C LEU A 421 -2.43 17.92 -1.18
N TYR A 422 -3.59 18.41 -1.62
CA TYR A 422 -3.94 18.58 -3.03
C TYR A 422 -2.96 19.44 -3.84
N ASN A 423 -2.57 20.63 -3.34
CA ASN A 423 -1.72 21.58 -4.06
C ASN A 423 -0.21 21.39 -3.84
N ASN A 424 0.22 20.34 -3.14
CA ASN A 424 1.66 20.09 -2.98
C ASN A 424 2.28 19.72 -4.33
N THR A 425 3.36 20.40 -4.72
CA THR A 425 4.06 20.15 -5.98
C THR A 425 5.38 19.39 -5.77
N SER A 426 6.31 19.93 -4.99
CA SER A 426 7.65 19.34 -4.81
C SER A 426 8.05 19.08 -3.37
N LEU A 427 7.20 19.42 -2.40
CA LEU A 427 7.54 19.35 -0.98
C LEU A 427 7.45 17.91 -0.46
N SER A 428 8.21 17.65 0.60
CA SER A 428 8.51 16.30 1.09
C SER A 428 8.34 16.20 2.60
N ASN A 429 8.21 14.97 3.10
CA ASN A 429 8.07 14.65 4.52
C ASN A 429 6.83 15.29 5.18
N LEU A 430 5.69 15.21 4.50
CA LEU A 430 4.41 15.75 4.96
C LEU A 430 3.45 14.64 5.36
N VAL A 431 2.67 14.86 6.42
CA VAL A 431 1.60 13.96 6.84
C VAL A 431 0.29 14.74 6.80
N ALA A 432 -0.66 14.31 5.97
CA ALA A 432 -1.99 14.89 5.83
C ALA A 432 -3.03 13.77 5.93
N ILE A 433 -3.76 13.71 7.04
CA ILE A 433 -4.78 12.69 7.30
C ILE A 433 -6.09 13.39 7.63
N GLY A 434 -7.06 13.34 6.73
CA GLY A 434 -8.37 13.99 6.84
C GLY A 434 -8.77 14.68 5.54
N ASP A 435 -10.08 14.94 5.37
CA ASP A 435 -10.56 15.75 4.25
C ASP A 435 -9.87 17.11 4.23
N SER A 436 -9.25 17.42 3.09
CA SER A 436 -8.59 18.71 2.82
C SER A 436 -7.51 19.11 3.83
N ALA A 437 -6.90 18.15 4.55
CA ALA A 437 -5.74 18.42 5.40
C ALA A 437 -4.57 18.92 4.53
N LEU A 438 -3.92 20.01 4.95
CA LEU A 438 -2.82 20.68 4.21
C LEU A 438 -3.15 21.02 2.74
N TYR A 439 -4.42 21.32 2.42
CA TYR A 439 -4.89 21.52 1.03
C TYR A 439 -4.07 22.55 0.22
N ASN A 440 -3.70 23.69 0.82
CA ASN A 440 -2.93 24.75 0.15
C ASN A 440 -1.41 24.67 0.36
N ASN A 441 -0.92 23.62 1.03
CA ASN A 441 0.50 23.52 1.41
C ASN A 441 1.41 23.54 0.19
N GLY A 442 2.31 24.52 0.15
CA GLY A 442 3.29 24.69 -0.92
C GLY A 442 2.92 25.71 -2.00
N VAL A 443 1.72 26.32 -1.94
CA VAL A 443 1.36 27.40 -2.89
C VAL A 443 2.29 28.59 -2.68
N GLY A 444 3.17 28.86 -3.65
CA GLY A 444 4.18 29.91 -3.60
C GLY A 444 5.42 29.59 -2.77
N ALA A 445 5.57 28.35 -2.29
CA ALA A 445 6.71 27.93 -1.48
C ALA A 445 7.97 27.67 -2.32
N THR A 446 9.14 27.98 -1.74
CA THR A 446 10.43 27.47 -2.21
C THR A 446 10.69 26.06 -1.64
N SER A 447 11.80 25.43 -2.05
CA SER A 447 12.17 24.07 -1.58
C SER A 447 12.42 23.94 -0.07
N THR A 448 12.55 25.06 0.66
CA THR A 448 12.79 25.07 2.11
C THR A 448 11.56 25.48 2.94
N GLN A 449 10.44 25.73 2.27
CA GLN A 449 9.19 26.22 2.86
C GLN A 449 8.08 25.19 2.74
N GLY A 450 7.09 25.23 3.64
CA GLY A 450 5.95 24.31 3.59
C GLY A 450 6.32 22.85 3.88
N ILE A 451 7.47 22.58 4.49
CA ILE A 451 8.00 21.22 4.73
C ILE A 451 7.75 20.77 6.18
N LEU A 452 7.80 19.46 6.41
CA LEU A 452 7.79 18.86 7.75
C LEU A 452 6.56 19.22 8.59
N ASN A 453 5.41 19.41 7.93
CA ASN A 453 4.12 19.61 8.58
C ASN A 453 3.40 18.27 8.79
N THR A 454 2.81 18.12 9.97
CA THR A 454 1.89 17.02 10.31
C THR A 454 0.50 17.59 10.54
N ALA A 455 -0.49 17.16 9.77
CA ALA A 455 -1.88 17.55 9.86
C ALA A 455 -2.78 16.31 9.92
N VAL A 456 -3.47 16.12 11.03
CA VAL A 456 -4.37 15.00 11.26
C VAL A 456 -5.71 15.53 11.78
N GLY A 457 -6.72 15.50 10.94
CA GLY A 457 -8.05 16.06 11.17
C GLY A 457 -8.60 16.73 9.91
N SER A 458 -9.92 16.79 9.78
CA SER A 458 -10.55 17.51 8.67
C SER A 458 -10.14 18.97 8.70
N LYS A 459 -9.59 19.43 7.56
CA LYS A 459 -9.11 20.80 7.32
C LYS A 459 -8.05 21.29 8.31
N ALA A 460 -7.29 20.39 8.92
CA ALA A 460 -6.09 20.77 9.68
C ALA A 460 -5.05 21.41 8.74
N LEU A 461 -4.47 22.55 9.12
CA LEU A 461 -3.52 23.32 8.29
C LEU A 461 -4.02 23.65 6.87
N TYR A 462 -5.34 23.83 6.68
CA TYR A 462 -5.95 24.01 5.35
C TYR A 462 -5.34 25.16 4.53
N SER A 463 -5.09 26.30 5.17
CA SER A 463 -4.60 27.52 4.50
C SER A 463 -3.07 27.63 4.42
N ASN A 464 -2.33 26.63 4.92
CA ASN A 464 -0.87 26.72 5.00
C ASN A 464 -0.28 26.90 3.61
N ASN A 465 0.51 27.96 3.39
CA ASN A 465 1.21 28.19 2.13
C ASN A 465 2.67 27.80 2.25
N THR A 466 3.39 28.41 3.20
CA THR A 466 4.85 28.29 3.33
C THR A 466 5.32 27.97 4.75
N GLY A 467 4.40 27.91 5.73
CA GLY A 467 4.72 27.54 7.11
C GLY A 467 5.28 26.12 7.20
N SER A 468 6.35 25.93 7.97
CA SER A 468 7.04 24.64 8.13
C SER A 468 6.99 24.16 9.58
N TYR A 469 7.25 22.88 9.83
CA TYR A 469 7.40 22.31 11.18
C TYR A 469 6.16 22.46 12.09
N ASN A 470 4.96 22.54 11.51
CA ASN A 470 3.73 22.61 12.29
C ASN A 470 3.14 21.21 12.55
N SER A 471 2.66 20.99 13.78
CA SER A 471 1.94 19.78 14.19
C SER A 471 0.50 20.12 14.55
N ALA A 472 -0.46 19.78 13.69
CA ALA A 472 -1.89 20.05 13.85
C ALA A 472 -2.69 18.74 13.97
N LEU A 473 -3.12 18.38 15.18
CA LEU A 473 -3.95 17.20 15.45
C LEU A 473 -5.32 17.65 15.98
N GLY A 474 -6.34 17.59 15.13
CA GLY A 474 -7.71 18.00 15.45
C GLY A 474 -8.41 18.61 14.26
N SER A 475 -9.75 18.58 14.26
CA SER A 475 -10.52 19.27 13.22
C SER A 475 -10.25 20.77 13.28
N GLN A 476 -9.88 21.34 12.13
CA GLN A 476 -9.57 22.76 11.96
C GLN A 476 -8.44 23.29 12.86
N ALA A 477 -7.57 22.43 13.40
CA ALA A 477 -6.36 22.88 14.06
C ALA A 477 -5.48 23.67 13.06
N LEU A 478 -5.00 24.86 13.44
CA LEU A 478 -4.21 25.75 12.58
C LEU A 478 -4.85 26.06 11.21
N PHE A 479 -6.18 26.16 11.13
CA PHE A 479 -6.92 26.30 9.86
C PHE A 479 -6.45 27.48 9.00
N TYR A 480 -6.25 28.66 9.59
CA TYR A 480 -5.83 29.88 8.89
C TYR A 480 -4.31 30.13 8.86
N ASN A 481 -3.49 29.16 9.27
CA ASN A 481 -2.03 29.32 9.21
C ASN A 481 -1.59 29.51 7.77
N THR A 482 -0.81 30.54 7.46
CA THR A 482 -0.30 30.80 6.11
C THR A 482 1.20 30.59 6.07
N THR A 483 1.95 31.29 6.93
CA THR A 483 3.43 31.26 6.99
C THR A 483 3.98 30.90 8.37
N GLY A 484 3.13 30.81 9.40
CA GLY A 484 3.53 30.45 10.76
C GLY A 484 4.23 29.09 10.81
N PHE A 485 5.27 28.96 11.64
CA PHE A 485 6.12 27.78 11.72
C PHE A 485 6.37 27.34 13.17
N ASP A 486 6.84 26.11 13.36
CA ASP A 486 7.12 25.51 14.68
C ASP A 486 5.90 25.52 15.65
N ASN A 487 4.65 25.52 15.15
CA ASN A 487 3.48 25.50 16.03
C ASN A 487 3.00 24.07 16.32
N THR A 488 2.63 23.81 17.58
CA THR A 488 1.96 22.57 18.01
C THR A 488 0.52 22.88 18.39
N ALA A 489 -0.46 22.31 17.69
CA ALA A 489 -1.89 22.49 17.91
C ALA A 489 -2.57 21.12 18.04
N LEU A 490 -2.85 20.70 19.27
CA LEU A 490 -3.48 19.42 19.59
C LEU A 490 -4.87 19.65 20.18
N GLY A 491 -5.92 19.58 19.35
CA GLY A 491 -7.31 19.77 19.75
C GLY A 491 -8.15 20.41 18.65
N SER A 492 -9.47 20.28 18.76
CA SER A 492 -10.36 20.95 17.80
C SER A 492 -10.24 22.48 17.93
N GLN A 493 -10.01 23.13 16.79
CA GLN A 493 -9.82 24.59 16.68
C GLN A 493 -8.66 25.16 17.52
N ALA A 494 -7.69 24.35 17.95
CA ALA A 494 -6.47 24.87 18.54
C ALA A 494 -5.73 25.75 17.51
N LEU A 495 -5.33 26.96 17.90
CA LEU A 495 -4.66 27.95 17.03
C LEU A 495 -5.42 28.27 15.72
N PHE A 496 -6.76 28.25 15.75
CA PHE A 496 -7.61 28.36 14.55
C PHE A 496 -7.29 29.56 13.64
N ASN A 497 -7.16 30.77 14.21
CA ASN A 497 -6.87 32.01 13.46
C ASN A 497 -5.37 32.37 13.38
N ASN A 498 -4.44 31.46 13.73
CA ASN A 498 -3.00 31.72 13.57
C ASN A 498 -2.70 31.96 12.11
N THR A 499 -2.11 33.11 11.76
CA THR A 499 -1.73 33.43 10.38
C THR A 499 -0.21 33.29 10.20
N THR A 500 0.55 34.07 10.98
CA THR A 500 2.02 34.14 10.90
C THR A 500 2.72 33.82 12.22
N GLY A 501 1.97 33.64 13.32
CA GLY A 501 2.52 33.31 14.63
C GLY A 501 3.33 32.01 14.61
N TYR A 502 4.40 31.96 15.40
CA TYR A 502 5.36 30.85 15.40
C TYR A 502 5.73 30.39 16.81
N ARG A 503 6.18 29.13 16.93
CA ARG A 503 6.60 28.52 18.19
C ARG A 503 5.54 28.58 19.30
N ASN A 504 4.27 28.44 18.94
CA ASN A 504 3.18 28.33 19.90
C ASN A 504 2.85 26.85 20.18
N THR A 505 2.60 26.50 21.43
CA THR A 505 2.08 25.19 21.85
C THR A 505 0.67 25.38 22.39
N ALA A 506 -0.34 24.78 21.73
CA ALA A 506 -1.74 24.81 22.10
C ALA A 506 -2.26 23.37 22.23
N VAL A 507 -2.60 22.94 23.44
CA VAL A 507 -3.11 21.59 23.71
C VAL A 507 -4.46 21.67 24.40
N GLY A 508 -5.50 21.21 23.72
CA GLY A 508 -6.89 21.17 24.15
C GLY A 508 -7.84 21.89 23.19
N SER A 509 -9.13 21.92 23.53
CA SER A 509 -10.16 22.49 22.65
C SER A 509 -10.26 24.01 22.82
N GLN A 510 -10.34 24.72 21.68
CA GLN A 510 -10.49 26.18 21.63
C GLN A 510 -9.38 26.93 22.39
N VAL A 511 -8.15 26.45 22.30
CA VAL A 511 -6.96 27.11 22.89
C VAL A 511 -6.33 28.01 21.84
N LEU A 512 -5.96 29.25 22.22
CA LEU A 512 -5.31 30.23 21.33
C LEU A 512 -6.06 30.50 20.01
N THR A 513 -7.40 30.42 20.01
CA THR A 513 -8.22 30.53 18.80
C THR A 513 -8.08 31.86 18.06
N ALA A 514 -7.85 32.96 18.77
CA ALA A 514 -7.72 34.30 18.18
C ALA A 514 -6.28 34.71 17.84
N ASN A 515 -5.28 33.86 18.11
CA ASN A 515 -3.87 34.22 17.93
C ASN A 515 -3.63 34.53 16.46
N ALA A 516 -3.29 35.76 16.09
CA ALA A 516 -3.01 36.13 14.71
C ALA A 516 -1.52 36.05 14.41
N THR A 517 -0.70 36.69 15.27
CA THR A 517 0.76 36.83 15.08
C THR A 517 1.59 36.56 16.34
N GLY A 518 0.96 36.32 17.49
CA GLY A 518 1.66 36.05 18.75
C GLY A 518 2.56 34.81 18.65
N TYR A 519 3.66 34.82 19.40
CA TYR A 519 4.72 33.80 19.32
C TYR A 519 5.23 33.37 20.70
N PHE A 520 5.85 32.18 20.78
CA PHE A 520 6.33 31.59 22.04
C PHE A 520 5.26 31.43 23.15
N ASN A 521 3.97 31.27 22.80
CA ASN A 521 2.95 30.98 23.81
C ASN A 521 2.85 29.47 24.07
N THR A 522 2.78 29.07 25.34
CA THR A 522 2.48 27.70 25.78
C THR A 522 1.14 27.69 26.49
N ALA A 523 0.15 27.01 25.93
CA ALA A 523 -1.23 27.00 26.37
C ALA A 523 -1.78 25.57 26.43
N VAL A 524 -2.18 25.10 27.61
CA VAL A 524 -2.66 23.73 27.82
C VAL A 524 -3.92 23.73 28.66
N GLY A 525 -5.00 23.14 28.14
CA GLY A 525 -6.29 22.99 28.81
C GLY A 525 -7.47 23.41 27.93
N SER A 526 -8.48 24.08 28.46
CA SER A 526 -9.68 24.48 27.69
C SER A 526 -9.91 25.97 27.79
N GLN A 527 -10.17 26.61 26.63
CA GLN A 527 -10.41 28.06 26.51
C GLN A 527 -9.28 28.92 27.11
N VAL A 528 -8.05 28.42 27.03
CA VAL A 528 -6.84 29.11 27.49
C VAL A 528 -6.36 30.08 26.41
N LEU A 529 -6.02 31.32 26.81
CA LEU A 529 -5.57 32.37 25.89
C LEU A 529 -6.51 32.58 24.68
N LEU A 530 -7.81 32.43 24.91
CA LEU A 530 -8.85 32.41 23.88
C LEU A 530 -8.79 33.62 22.93
N ASN A 531 -8.63 34.82 23.52
CA ASN A 531 -8.63 36.10 22.81
C ASN A 531 -7.24 36.68 22.55
N ASN A 532 -6.17 35.92 22.78
CA ASN A 532 -4.81 36.39 22.54
C ASN A 532 -4.63 36.62 21.05
N SER A 533 -4.33 37.86 20.64
CA SER A 533 -4.19 38.24 19.23
C SER A 533 -2.71 38.36 18.85
N THR A 534 -1.93 39.11 19.64
CA THR A 534 -0.50 39.35 19.38
C THR A 534 0.39 39.12 20.60
N GLY A 535 -0.18 38.87 21.78
CA GLY A 535 0.59 38.61 23.00
C GLY A 535 1.52 37.41 22.83
N SER A 536 2.72 37.53 23.40
CA SER A 536 3.83 36.61 23.16
C SER A 536 4.52 36.20 24.46
N GLY A 537 5.13 35.00 24.47
CA GLY A 537 5.86 34.49 25.62
C GLY A 537 4.99 34.11 26.83
N ASN A 538 3.68 33.90 26.65
CA ASN A 538 2.80 33.54 27.77
C ASN A 538 2.82 32.02 28.04
N THR A 539 2.87 31.63 29.31
CA THR A 539 2.72 30.22 29.76
C THR A 539 1.43 30.08 30.55
N ALA A 540 0.46 29.33 30.03
CA ALA A 540 -0.89 29.22 30.55
C ALA A 540 -1.32 27.75 30.66
N LEU A 541 -1.59 27.26 31.87
CA LEU A 541 -1.97 25.86 32.13
C LEU A 541 -3.25 25.79 32.99
N GLY A 542 -4.32 25.24 32.42
CA GLY A 542 -5.57 24.91 33.10
C GLY A 542 -6.82 25.37 32.35
N ILE A 543 -7.85 25.86 33.06
CA ILE A 543 -9.15 26.21 32.45
C ILE A 543 -9.39 27.71 32.58
N GLY A 544 -9.73 28.37 31.46
CA GLY A 544 -10.04 29.80 31.41
C GLY A 544 -8.85 30.72 31.73
N VAL A 545 -7.65 30.17 31.85
CA VAL A 545 -6.45 30.94 32.21
C VAL A 545 -6.11 31.92 31.10
N LEU A 546 -5.87 33.18 31.45
CA LEU A 546 -5.55 34.26 30.51
C LEU A 546 -6.57 34.40 29.35
N ALA A 547 -7.83 34.01 29.54
CA ALA A 547 -8.83 33.93 28.47
C ALA A 547 -9.04 35.27 27.74
N TYR A 548 -8.96 36.40 28.45
CA TYR A 548 -9.13 37.75 27.91
C TYR A 548 -7.82 38.46 27.55
N ASN A 549 -6.67 37.78 27.64
CA ASN A 549 -5.41 38.38 27.22
C ASN A 549 -5.47 38.66 25.72
N THR A 550 -5.17 39.89 25.30
CA THR A 550 -5.19 40.28 23.88
C THR A 550 -3.78 40.54 23.35
N ILE A 551 -2.98 41.28 24.11
CA ILE A 551 -1.63 41.72 23.72
C ILE A 551 -0.57 41.59 24.84
N GLY A 552 -0.97 41.20 26.05
CA GLY A 552 -0.08 41.04 27.19
C GLY A 552 0.97 39.95 26.96
N ASN A 553 2.20 40.23 27.39
CA ASN A 553 3.38 39.40 27.13
C ASN A 553 3.99 38.84 28.40
N SER A 554 4.69 37.71 28.26
CA SER A 554 5.53 37.12 29.31
C SER A 554 4.77 36.83 30.61
N ASN A 555 3.47 36.50 30.54
CA ASN A 555 2.69 36.13 31.71
C ASN A 555 2.75 34.62 31.95
N ILE A 556 2.92 34.21 33.21
CA ILE A 556 2.83 32.82 33.67
C ILE A 556 1.54 32.68 34.46
N ALA A 557 0.67 31.75 34.09
CA ALA A 557 -0.55 31.46 34.82
C ALA A 557 -0.84 29.96 34.86
N ILE A 558 -0.98 29.41 36.07
CA ILE A 558 -1.19 27.98 36.32
C ILE A 558 -2.33 27.81 37.32
N GLY A 559 -3.39 27.08 36.94
CA GLY A 559 -4.58 26.86 37.78
C GLY A 559 -5.87 27.01 36.98
N SER A 560 -6.96 27.42 37.63
CA SER A 560 -8.20 27.79 36.95
C SER A 560 -8.44 29.29 37.15
N ASN A 561 -8.76 29.99 36.06
CA ASN A 561 -9.04 31.43 36.05
C ASN A 561 -7.92 32.31 36.64
N GLY A 562 -6.66 31.84 36.57
CA GLY A 562 -5.50 32.69 36.85
C GLY A 562 -5.35 33.76 35.77
N LEU A 563 -5.14 35.02 36.15
CA LEU A 563 -5.08 36.18 35.23
C LEU A 563 -6.26 36.23 34.24
N TYR A 564 -7.46 35.78 34.65
CA TYR A 564 -8.61 35.63 33.76
C TYR A 564 -8.96 36.92 32.98
N TRP A 565 -8.97 38.06 33.67
CA TRP A 565 -9.30 39.37 33.10
C TRP A 565 -8.10 40.17 32.59
N ASN A 566 -6.90 39.58 32.52
CA ASN A 566 -5.73 40.29 32.01
C ASN A 566 -5.93 40.61 30.53
N VAL A 567 -5.82 41.89 30.13
CA VAL A 567 -5.96 42.34 28.73
C VAL A 567 -4.61 42.72 28.14
N THR A 568 -3.86 43.57 28.86
CA THR A 568 -2.59 44.16 28.38
C THR A 568 -1.41 43.99 29.34
N GLY A 569 -1.66 43.48 30.56
CA GLY A 569 -0.64 43.32 31.59
C GLY A 569 0.48 42.39 31.15
N ASN A 570 1.72 42.72 31.56
CA ASN A 570 2.93 42.01 31.18
C ASN A 570 3.70 41.50 32.40
N ASN A 571 4.48 40.44 32.21
CA ASN A 571 5.42 39.92 33.22
C ASN A 571 4.74 39.55 34.55
N ASN A 572 3.49 39.10 34.52
CA ASN A 572 2.78 38.67 35.72
C ASN A 572 2.93 37.16 35.96
N THR A 573 3.02 36.75 37.23
CA THR A 573 3.07 35.33 37.64
C THR A 573 1.87 35.01 38.52
N ALA A 574 0.96 34.16 38.06
CA ALA A 574 -0.23 33.70 38.77
C ALA A 574 -0.21 32.17 38.95
N ILE A 575 0.01 31.67 40.16
CA ILE A 575 0.03 30.24 40.44
C ILE A 575 -1.02 29.93 41.50
N GLY A 576 -2.14 29.32 41.09
CA GLY A 576 -3.28 29.03 41.94
C GLY A 576 -4.60 29.29 41.24
N VAL A 577 -5.68 28.70 41.78
CA VAL A 577 -7.05 29.01 41.31
C VAL A 577 -7.39 30.45 41.70
N PHE A 578 -7.87 31.25 40.74
CA PHE A 578 -8.16 32.68 40.88
C PHE A 578 -6.95 33.57 41.26
N ALA A 579 -5.72 33.10 41.07
CA ALA A 579 -4.53 33.91 41.31
C ALA A 579 -4.47 35.09 40.32
N LEU A 580 -4.30 36.31 40.84
CA LEU A 580 -4.33 37.57 40.09
C LEU A 580 -5.57 37.75 39.19
N GLU A 581 -6.73 37.18 39.53
CA GLU A 581 -7.95 37.27 38.71
C GLU A 581 -8.34 38.72 38.38
N ASN A 582 -8.13 39.64 39.32
CA ASN A 582 -8.48 41.07 39.18
C ASN A 582 -7.44 41.88 38.39
N ASN A 583 -6.31 41.28 37.99
CA ASN A 583 -5.28 41.99 37.23
C ASN A 583 -5.72 42.18 35.76
N ILE A 584 -5.91 43.42 35.32
CA ILE A 584 -6.39 43.74 33.97
C ILE A 584 -5.24 44.26 33.10
N ASN A 585 -4.56 45.33 33.52
CA ASN A 585 -3.43 45.96 32.81
C ASN A 585 -2.15 46.02 33.65
N GLY A 586 -2.21 45.61 34.91
CA GLY A 586 -1.09 45.59 35.85
C GLY A 586 0.05 44.72 35.35
N SER A 587 1.28 45.12 35.67
CA SER A 587 2.49 44.47 35.16
C SER A 587 3.53 44.21 36.27
N GLY A 588 4.25 43.10 36.17
CA GLY A 588 5.24 42.71 37.18
C GLY A 588 4.60 42.17 38.47
N ASN A 589 3.33 41.78 38.45
CA ASN A 589 2.64 41.31 39.65
C ASN A 589 2.83 39.80 39.85
N THR A 590 2.97 39.36 41.09
CA THR A 590 3.11 37.95 41.46
C THR A 590 2.00 37.57 42.42
N GLY A 591 1.14 36.62 42.05
CA GLY A 591 0.14 35.99 42.91
C GLY A 591 0.40 34.50 43.00
N ILE A 592 0.71 33.99 44.19
CA ILE A 592 0.97 32.55 44.41
C ILE A 592 0.08 32.07 45.56
N GLY A 593 -0.92 31.25 45.25
CA GLY A 593 -1.90 30.73 46.20
C GLY A 593 -3.34 30.81 45.67
N TYR A 594 -4.24 30.07 46.31
CA TYR A 594 -5.69 30.19 46.04
C TYR A 594 -6.15 31.63 46.28
N SER A 595 -6.72 32.27 45.25
CA SER A 595 -7.20 33.66 45.29
C SER A 595 -6.18 34.69 45.80
N ALA A 596 -4.88 34.43 45.61
CA ALA A 596 -3.83 35.41 45.86
C ALA A 596 -3.88 36.51 44.77
N THR A 597 -4.22 37.75 45.13
CA THR A 597 -4.60 38.77 44.13
C THR A 597 -4.18 40.19 44.51
N VAL A 598 -4.50 41.14 43.62
CA VAL A 598 -4.26 42.58 43.76
C VAL A 598 -5.57 43.35 43.91
N SER A 599 -5.51 44.52 44.56
CA SER A 599 -6.71 45.35 44.82
C SER A 599 -7.25 46.09 43.60
N SER A 600 -6.37 46.40 42.66
CA SER A 600 -6.69 47.14 41.45
C SER A 600 -6.04 46.46 40.25
N GLY A 601 -6.77 46.45 39.14
CA GLY A 601 -6.30 45.80 37.92
C GLY A 601 -5.11 46.46 37.25
N ASN A 602 -4.62 47.60 37.74
CA ASN A 602 -3.51 48.37 37.17
C ASN A 602 -2.28 48.46 38.08
N LEU A 603 -2.24 47.72 39.20
CA LEU A 603 -1.06 47.73 40.08
C LEU A 603 0.19 47.20 39.37
N THR A 604 1.36 47.58 39.86
CA THR A 604 2.65 47.18 39.30
C THR A 604 3.62 46.73 40.37
N ASN A 605 4.42 45.70 40.08
CA ASN A 605 5.39 45.13 41.03
C ASN A 605 4.75 44.73 42.38
N ALA A 606 3.47 44.32 42.37
CA ALA A 606 2.74 43.89 43.54
C ALA A 606 2.86 42.37 43.72
N THR A 607 3.26 41.92 44.90
CA THR A 607 3.45 40.49 45.20
C THR A 607 2.52 40.04 46.32
N ALA A 608 1.68 39.04 46.07
CA ALA A 608 0.82 38.36 47.04
C ALA A 608 1.17 36.87 47.06
N ILE A 609 1.70 36.37 48.17
CA ILE A 609 2.12 34.97 48.32
C ILE A 609 1.38 34.37 49.52
N GLY A 610 0.61 33.30 49.30
CA GLY A 610 -0.24 32.64 50.28
C GLY A 610 -1.70 32.62 49.83
N ALA A 611 -2.47 31.63 50.28
CA ALA A 611 -3.91 31.60 50.01
C ALA A 611 -4.56 32.88 50.57
N LEU A 612 -5.41 33.52 49.77
CA LEU A 612 -6.11 34.77 50.07
C LEU A 612 -5.19 35.98 50.35
N ALA A 613 -3.88 35.89 50.06
CA ALA A 613 -2.99 37.04 50.13
C ALA A 613 -3.47 38.16 49.17
N TYR A 614 -3.34 39.41 49.59
CA TYR A 614 -3.94 40.55 48.89
C TYR A 614 -3.02 41.77 48.95
N ALA A 615 -2.41 42.11 47.82
CA ALA A 615 -1.54 43.29 47.71
C ALA A 615 -2.35 44.49 47.19
N ASP A 616 -2.39 45.58 47.97
CA ASP A 616 -3.22 46.75 47.68
C ASP A 616 -2.46 47.97 47.16
N CYS A 617 -1.15 47.83 46.98
CA CYS A 617 -0.21 48.85 46.53
C CYS A 617 0.69 48.35 45.39
N SER A 618 1.24 49.28 44.61
CA SER A 618 2.40 48.99 43.76
C SER A 618 3.67 48.88 44.59
N ASN A 619 4.65 48.13 44.08
CA ASN A 619 5.98 47.96 44.69
C ASN A 619 5.92 47.42 46.13
N CYS A 620 4.96 46.56 46.44
CA CYS A 620 4.80 45.99 47.77
C CYS A 620 4.61 44.47 47.73
N MET A 621 4.94 43.81 48.83
CA MET A 621 4.80 42.36 49.02
C MET A 621 3.94 42.07 50.25
N VAL A 622 2.96 41.20 50.08
CA VAL A 622 2.13 40.62 51.14
C VAL A 622 2.39 39.11 51.18
N LEU A 623 2.92 38.64 52.30
CA LEU A 623 3.24 37.23 52.55
C LEU A 623 2.26 36.66 53.58
N GLY A 624 1.24 35.95 53.08
CA GLY A 624 0.16 35.39 53.85
C GLY A 624 -1.17 36.16 53.72
N SER A 625 -2.27 35.57 54.21
CA SER A 625 -3.56 36.27 54.31
C SER A 625 -3.57 37.25 55.48
N VAL A 626 -4.39 38.30 55.37
CA VAL A 626 -4.67 39.26 56.45
C VAL A 626 -6.12 39.07 56.90
N ASN A 627 -6.34 38.91 58.21
CA ASN A 627 -7.68 38.67 58.75
C ASN A 627 -8.66 39.80 58.34
N GLY A 628 -9.80 39.43 57.74
CA GLY A 628 -10.83 40.36 57.26
C GLY A 628 -10.60 40.92 55.86
N VAL A 629 -9.47 40.61 55.21
CA VAL A 629 -9.13 41.07 53.86
C VAL A 629 -9.27 39.93 52.87
N ASN A 630 -9.79 40.21 51.66
CA ASN A 630 -9.90 39.24 50.56
C ASN A 630 -10.57 37.90 50.99
N GLY A 631 -11.55 37.98 51.90
CA GLY A 631 -12.30 36.82 52.41
C GLY A 631 -11.55 35.96 53.44
N ALA A 632 -10.36 36.35 53.91
CA ALA A 632 -9.63 35.57 54.90
C ALA A 632 -10.22 35.72 56.32
N THR A 633 -10.41 34.59 57.01
CA THR A 633 -10.92 34.54 58.39
C THR A 633 -9.82 34.53 59.46
N SER A 634 -8.55 34.49 59.04
CA SER A 634 -7.38 34.50 59.92
C SER A 634 -6.16 35.05 59.19
N GLY A 635 -5.25 35.68 59.95
CA GLY A 635 -3.95 36.09 59.44
C GLY A 635 -2.97 34.92 59.40
N VAL A 636 -2.18 34.82 58.33
CA VAL A 636 -1.09 33.83 58.25
C VAL A 636 0.09 34.31 59.10
N LYS A 637 0.68 33.39 59.86
CA LYS A 637 1.92 33.63 60.62
C LYS A 637 3.13 33.18 59.79
N VAL A 638 4.11 34.05 59.62
CA VAL A 638 5.34 33.83 58.85
C VAL A 638 6.48 33.45 59.79
N GLY A 639 7.06 32.27 59.58
CA GLY A 639 8.23 31.78 60.32
C GLY A 639 9.50 31.79 59.49
N ILE A 640 10.58 32.39 60.00
CA ILE A 640 11.95 32.28 59.47
C ILE A 640 12.79 31.58 60.53
N GLY A 641 13.31 30.39 60.21
CA GLY A 641 14.03 29.55 61.19
C GLY A 641 13.11 28.85 62.21
N THR A 642 11.78 28.92 62.05
CA THR A 642 10.79 28.18 62.85
C THR A 642 9.66 27.66 61.97
N THR A 643 9.16 26.47 62.26
CA THR A 643 7.97 25.87 61.62
C THR A 643 6.68 26.14 62.39
N THR A 644 6.75 26.73 63.60
CA THR A 644 5.61 26.98 64.49
C THR A 644 5.60 28.43 64.99
N PRO A 645 5.52 29.42 64.08
CA PRO A 645 5.54 30.83 64.47
C PRO A 645 4.40 31.16 65.45
N GLN A 646 4.73 31.75 66.59
CA GLN A 646 3.77 32.19 67.60
C GLN A 646 3.33 33.65 67.39
N ALA A 647 4.12 34.43 66.65
CA ALA A 647 3.83 35.81 66.22
C ALA A 647 3.52 35.88 64.71
N GLU A 648 3.00 37.02 64.23
CA GLU A 648 2.73 37.25 62.80
C GLU A 648 3.99 37.14 61.93
N LEU A 649 5.12 37.64 62.43
CA LEU A 649 6.45 37.36 61.90
C LEU A 649 7.34 36.89 63.04
N GLN A 650 7.84 35.65 62.97
CA GLN A 650 8.82 35.12 63.90
C GLN A 650 10.11 34.76 63.18
N VAL A 651 11.19 35.49 63.50
CA VAL A 651 12.54 35.16 63.07
C VAL A 651 13.28 34.51 64.23
N THR A 652 13.65 33.25 64.09
CA THR A 652 14.47 32.51 65.06
C THR A 652 15.90 32.46 64.53
N GLY A 653 16.72 33.46 64.93
CA GLY A 653 18.09 33.66 64.44
C GLY A 653 18.51 35.14 64.43
N TYR A 654 19.70 35.42 63.88
CA TYR A 654 20.21 36.79 63.73
C TYR A 654 19.51 37.53 62.57
N THR A 655 19.13 38.79 62.79
CA THR A 655 18.57 39.69 61.75
C THR A 655 19.55 40.85 61.52
N MET A 656 20.03 40.99 60.29
CA MET A 656 20.91 42.10 59.89
C MET A 656 20.08 43.24 59.29
N LEU A 657 20.19 44.46 59.84
CA LEU A 657 19.44 45.62 59.36
C LEU A 657 20.37 46.67 58.72
N GLY A 658 20.88 46.40 57.51
CA GLY A 658 21.79 47.28 56.76
C GLY A 658 23.11 46.59 56.37
N SER A 659 23.84 47.14 55.39
CA SER A 659 25.05 46.51 54.81
C SER A 659 26.29 46.57 55.71
N SER A 660 26.28 47.44 56.72
CA SER A 660 27.36 47.62 57.69
C SER A 660 26.86 47.60 59.14
N SER A 661 25.61 47.17 59.35
CA SER A 661 25.00 47.24 60.67
C SER A 661 25.56 46.15 61.58
N PRO A 662 26.11 46.52 62.76
CA PRO A 662 26.67 45.55 63.70
C PRO A 662 25.58 44.62 64.21
N LYS A 663 25.98 43.45 64.74
CA LYS A 663 25.03 42.50 65.31
C LYS A 663 24.39 43.11 66.56
N ILE A 664 23.24 43.76 66.44
CA ILE A 664 22.58 44.37 67.60
C ILE A 664 21.74 43.33 68.33
N GLN A 665 22.05 43.10 69.60
CA GLN A 665 21.20 42.34 70.52
C GLN A 665 20.74 43.24 71.67
N ILE A 666 19.61 42.85 72.26
CA ILE A 666 19.05 43.51 73.44
C ILE A 666 19.05 42.50 74.60
N LYS A 667 19.76 42.84 75.68
CA LYS A 667 19.78 42.06 76.92
C LYS A 667 18.99 42.79 78.00
N LYS A 668 18.05 42.08 78.61
CA LYS A 668 17.27 42.58 79.74
C LYS A 668 17.83 42.04 81.06
N LEU A 669 18.09 42.93 82.02
CA LEU A 669 18.40 42.60 83.41
C LEU A 669 17.30 43.15 84.33
N THR A 670 17.12 42.53 85.48
CA THR A 670 16.13 42.93 86.49
C THR A 670 16.71 42.79 87.89
N GLY A 671 16.33 43.68 88.81
CA GLY A 671 16.75 43.66 90.21
C GLY A 671 15.96 44.66 91.03
N VAL A 672 16.46 45.09 92.20
CA VAL A 672 15.88 46.16 93.01
C VAL A 672 16.91 47.24 93.34
N THR A 673 16.47 48.49 93.48
CA THR A 673 17.31 49.63 93.91
C THR A 673 17.78 49.51 95.35
N SER A 674 18.73 50.35 95.78
CA SER A 674 19.20 50.36 97.17
C SER A 674 18.07 50.65 98.16
N ALA A 675 18.18 50.07 99.36
CA ALA A 675 17.24 50.30 100.46
C ALA A 675 17.43 51.66 101.17
N THR A 676 18.53 52.37 100.86
CA THR A 676 18.90 53.65 101.48
C THR A 676 18.95 54.79 100.45
N GLN A 677 18.54 55.99 100.88
CA GLN A 677 18.82 57.22 100.11
C GLN A 677 20.32 57.44 100.01
N GLY A 678 20.79 57.85 98.83
CA GLY A 678 22.22 57.98 98.54
C GLY A 678 22.95 56.66 98.28
N GLY A 679 22.31 55.50 98.50
CA GLY A 679 22.92 54.19 98.27
C GLY A 679 22.80 53.71 96.83
N SER A 680 23.69 52.80 96.41
CA SER A 680 23.70 52.24 95.06
C SER A 680 23.78 50.70 95.05
N VAL A 681 23.34 50.08 93.96
CA VAL A 681 23.43 48.62 93.72
C VAL A 681 24.01 48.35 92.33
N ALA A 682 25.02 47.50 92.24
CA ALA A 682 25.71 47.13 91.00
C ALA A 682 25.33 45.73 90.51
N PHE A 683 25.14 45.57 89.19
CA PHE A 683 24.73 44.33 88.55
C PHE A 683 25.65 43.96 87.39
N VAL A 684 26.20 42.75 87.39
CA VAL A 684 27.09 42.29 86.32
C VAL A 684 26.32 42.08 85.02
N HIS A 685 26.69 42.78 83.95
CA HIS A 685 26.02 42.64 82.65
C HIS A 685 26.64 41.55 81.76
N GLY A 686 27.93 41.21 81.96
CA GLY A 686 28.62 40.14 81.22
C GLY A 686 28.76 40.42 79.72
N LEU A 687 28.87 41.69 79.34
CA LEU A 687 29.06 42.15 77.95
C LEU A 687 30.41 42.85 77.86
N ASN A 688 31.00 42.95 76.66
CA ASN A 688 32.16 43.82 76.45
C ASN A 688 31.68 45.29 76.49
N PRO A 689 32.17 46.14 77.42
CA PRO A 689 31.73 47.53 77.54
C PRO A 689 31.89 48.33 76.26
N SER A 690 32.92 48.03 75.45
CA SER A 690 33.17 48.73 74.18
C SER A 690 32.09 48.44 73.13
N LYS A 691 31.26 47.41 73.35
CA LYS A 691 30.17 47.03 72.47
C LYS A 691 28.80 47.44 72.99
N ILE A 692 28.70 47.98 74.22
CA ILE A 692 27.44 48.50 74.74
C ILE A 692 27.14 49.82 74.03
N ILE A 693 26.00 49.89 73.36
CA ILE A 693 25.56 51.07 72.62
C ILE A 693 24.69 51.95 73.53
N SER A 694 23.76 51.34 74.25
CA SER A 694 22.90 52.05 75.19
C SER A 694 22.50 51.17 76.37
N VAL A 695 22.21 51.83 77.48
CA VAL A 695 21.66 51.23 78.70
C VAL A 695 20.50 52.10 79.14
N ASP A 696 19.30 51.55 79.09
CA ASP A 696 18.11 52.20 79.62
C ASP A 696 17.73 51.56 80.95
N VAL A 697 17.56 52.40 81.96
CA VAL A 697 17.20 51.95 83.32
C VAL A 697 15.84 52.52 83.69
N LEU A 698 14.97 51.60 84.09
CA LEU A 698 13.60 51.87 84.51
C LEU A 698 13.40 51.38 85.93
N VAL A 699 13.16 52.28 86.88
CA VAL A 699 12.90 51.94 88.29
C VAL A 699 11.42 52.09 88.60
N GLU A 700 10.80 51.05 89.15
CA GLU A 700 9.40 51.08 89.53
C GLU A 700 9.16 52.07 90.68
N TRP A 701 8.11 52.89 90.60
CA TRP A 701 7.76 53.83 91.67
C TRP A 701 6.38 53.54 92.28
N SER A 702 5.54 52.84 91.53
CA SER A 702 4.32 52.18 91.99
C SER A 702 4.09 50.95 91.11
N ALA A 703 3.27 49.98 91.53
CA ALA A 703 3.11 48.71 90.83
C ALA A 703 2.86 48.91 89.32
N ASN A 704 3.76 48.37 88.50
CA ASN A 704 3.86 48.49 87.04
C ASN A 704 4.09 49.89 86.46
N SER A 705 4.45 50.89 87.28
CA SER A 705 4.81 52.23 86.85
C SER A 705 6.29 52.50 87.04
N PHE A 706 7.01 52.80 85.97
CA PHE A 706 8.46 52.95 85.96
C PHE A 706 8.90 54.38 85.68
N LEU A 707 9.89 54.85 86.42
CA LEU A 707 10.63 56.08 86.17
C LEU A 707 11.84 55.76 85.29
N HIS A 708 12.06 56.60 84.30
CA HIS A 708 13.30 56.61 83.55
C HIS A 708 14.36 57.41 84.30
N ALA A 709 15.62 57.05 84.16
CA ALA A 709 16.75 57.77 84.79
C ALA A 709 16.83 59.27 84.41
N ALA A 710 16.14 59.68 83.34
CA ALA A 710 16.02 61.08 82.92
C ALA A 710 14.99 61.89 83.74
N TYR A 711 14.18 61.26 84.60
CA TYR A 711 13.10 61.90 85.36
C TYR A 711 13.63 62.55 86.66
N ARG A 712 14.57 63.49 86.51
CA ARG A 712 15.38 64.06 87.61
C ARG A 712 14.81 65.31 88.31
N PHE A 713 13.51 65.57 88.17
CA PHE A 713 12.93 66.82 88.70
C PHE A 713 11.66 66.58 89.53
N ASN A 714 11.38 65.32 89.90
CA ASN A 714 10.21 64.99 90.69
C ASN A 714 10.62 64.56 92.11
N PRO A 715 10.21 65.31 93.15
CA PRO A 715 10.65 65.04 94.51
C PRO A 715 10.38 63.60 94.97
N GLY A 716 11.43 62.92 95.42
CA GLY A 716 11.41 61.57 95.97
C GLY A 716 11.63 60.44 94.97
N TYR A 717 11.86 60.72 93.69
CA TYR A 717 11.89 59.75 92.60
C TYR A 717 13.20 59.75 91.78
N GLU A 718 14.20 60.49 92.21
CA GLU A 718 15.43 60.66 91.44
C GLU A 718 16.40 59.50 91.67
N PHE A 719 16.90 58.91 90.60
CA PHE A 719 18.03 58.00 90.65
C PHE A 719 18.97 58.30 89.50
N ASP A 720 20.21 57.89 89.70
CA ASP A 720 21.24 57.87 88.68
C ASP A 720 21.63 56.44 88.34
N PHE A 721 22.26 56.28 87.20
CA PHE A 721 22.95 55.03 86.90
C PHE A 721 24.27 55.28 86.21
N PHE A 722 25.19 54.37 86.43
CA PHE A 722 26.53 54.36 85.86
C PHE A 722 26.78 52.99 85.25
N THR A 723 27.41 52.96 84.09
CA THR A 723 27.83 51.70 83.46
C THR A 723 29.35 51.64 83.49
N ASP A 724 29.89 50.65 84.19
CA ASP A 724 31.32 50.40 84.33
C ASP A 724 31.74 49.19 83.48
N ALA A 725 33.01 48.78 83.59
CA ALA A 725 33.59 47.75 82.73
C ALA A 725 32.96 46.34 82.84
N SER A 726 32.21 46.06 83.90
CA SER A 726 31.54 44.77 84.09
C SER A 726 30.16 44.87 84.72
N THR A 727 29.78 46.05 85.24
CA THR A 727 28.57 46.25 86.04
C THR A 727 27.79 47.49 85.63
N ILE A 728 26.47 47.43 85.79
CA ILE A 728 25.60 48.62 85.77
C ILE A 728 25.19 48.90 87.21
N THR A 729 25.50 50.10 87.68
CA THR A 729 25.25 50.57 89.03
C THR A 729 24.09 51.54 89.02
N ILE A 730 23.03 51.24 89.77
CA ILE A 730 21.88 52.13 89.94
C ILE A 730 22.01 52.78 91.32
N ALA A 731 22.10 54.11 91.35
CA ALA A 731 22.35 54.91 92.54
C ALA A 731 21.14 55.79 92.88
N ASN A 732 20.61 55.65 94.08
CA ASN A 732 19.60 56.57 94.59
C ASN A 732 20.27 57.90 94.97
N VAL A 733 19.69 59.03 94.57
CA VAL A 733 20.16 60.38 94.94
C VAL A 733 20.00 60.62 96.45
N GLY A 734 21.02 61.24 97.06
CA GLY A 734 21.17 61.38 98.52
C GLY A 734 20.02 62.05 99.26
N SER A 735 19.25 62.90 98.59
CA SER A 735 18.18 63.71 99.20
C SER A 735 16.85 63.65 98.46
N ASN A 736 16.72 62.83 97.40
CA ASN A 736 15.53 62.90 96.54
C ASN A 736 15.02 61.58 95.94
N SER A 737 15.16 60.46 96.67
CA SER A 737 14.83 59.11 96.15
C SER A 737 13.94 58.26 97.06
N ILE A 738 13.26 58.87 98.04
CA ILE A 738 12.57 58.12 99.10
C ILE A 738 11.49 57.14 98.57
N ASN A 739 10.87 57.48 97.44
CA ASN A 739 9.76 56.71 96.88
C ASN A 739 10.21 55.56 95.99
N ILE A 740 11.52 55.45 95.72
CA ILE A 740 12.11 54.44 94.84
C ILE A 740 13.12 53.54 95.54
N LEU A 741 13.14 53.52 96.87
CA LEU A 741 14.01 52.64 97.65
C LEU A 741 13.49 51.19 97.59
N SER A 742 14.40 50.21 97.41
CA SER A 742 14.07 48.77 97.29
C SER A 742 13.01 48.43 96.22
N ARG A 743 12.90 49.25 95.19
CA ARG A 743 11.91 49.05 94.12
C ARG A 743 12.49 48.24 92.97
N PRO A 744 11.70 47.37 92.31
CA PRO A 744 12.12 46.66 91.12
C PRO A 744 12.60 47.62 90.04
N PHE A 745 13.64 47.23 89.32
CA PHE A 745 14.04 47.92 88.11
C PHE A 745 14.18 46.94 86.94
N LYS A 746 14.15 47.50 85.74
CA LYS A 746 14.49 46.84 84.49
C LYS A 746 15.62 47.62 83.82
N VAL A 747 16.68 46.92 83.47
CA VAL A 747 17.75 47.46 82.63
C VAL A 747 17.65 46.81 81.26
N LEU A 748 17.62 47.62 80.22
CA LEU A 748 17.69 47.19 78.85
C LEU A 748 19.03 47.63 78.26
N ILE A 749 19.86 46.66 77.89
CA ILE A 749 21.17 46.93 77.30
C ILE A 749 21.10 46.61 75.82
N THR A 750 21.30 47.61 74.98
CA THR A 750 21.49 47.44 73.54
C THR A 750 22.98 47.34 73.27
N TYR A 751 23.45 46.25 72.64
CA TYR A 751 24.87 46.01 72.42
C TYR A 751 25.16 45.35 71.07
N GLU A 752 26.37 45.58 70.57
CA GLU A 752 26.96 44.85 69.45
C GLU A 752 27.47 43.49 69.94
N GLU A 753 27.12 42.40 69.25
CA GLU A 753 27.62 41.05 69.56
C GLU A 753 29.06 40.84 69.10
#